data_AF-L0DI38-F1
#
_entry.id   AF-L0DI38-F1
#
_cell.length_a   1.000
_cell.length_b   1.000
_cell.length_c   1.000
_cell.angle_alpha   90.00
_cell.angle_beta   90.00
_cell.angle_gamma   90.00
#
_symmetry.space_group_name_H-M   'P 1'
#
loop_
_entity.id
_entity.type
_entity.pdbx_description
1 polymer ?
#
loop_
_entity_poly.entity_id
_entity_poly.type
_entity_poly.pdbx_seq_one_letter_code
_entity_poly.pdbx_strand_id
1 'polypeptide(L)'
;MDTLQTVLALIVFVGLVLVYREFLGSLLRFLGDHPSQAIILIILYAIVYGQIGNALGIPYLFWNEEPVTRLFAAAAATLLLAVVGVNTYFLIHDERHQAGMSRVDSFLHRRSLRWPLTFWERSRDEAETAWELTRFLRLVRLPFLAILVLPAVLPGAWFCSGVPKYAPVVDTLRQTHAWFTGVPDVTRNPWAWLTGVVVWCGGVVFGVVVVKVIIYVAPWVTRKVARPLVAWLSRRTEAVDEITAIGLRKRVTLATFFLVVIAAYALAASPLFYEPDAVGQWLWPTGYGGYGGFSPAFCICTLLGMASLVTASMSFVRRRLRIVLVLGAFVWIGLANRDDFKLRFEHISYATKSKLPENTEEKFGDTTPDPHLASNDQALGHWLEHIHEREGRDKPKLVVVCVTGGAIRSGYWSTVVLKRLGETIELDRFHDHVRVIAGSSGGMVGAAYYVAWLRSGREFDLRNAVPLQSLWPVARHMTLRDPLKMLLPFRLGGGDRGIALEQDWTVLRNLRFADLRTAEAEGKLPSLIFSPMLVDDGRRLLISNLDLRRLSPPGQVPRAMAHTRGSALSDKGTGGEMRPYSLTATEYYKMFAEQDQGLQPDPGLLLSTAARMSASFPFISPAVNLPSDPPLRVVDAGYYDNYGVNVAAAWIGMNREWLAENCSGVLLVQIRDSMNRRERLGYPTPVTSAMGEVLKGFQFFTSVTDGILAARVSSSMFRNDAQVAALSDVFAGLTKNRAFFTTAFFENSANVTIDEDLERWPNDQQASTDPSQIATTQVAMSWYLTVAEQLAMDRAIPSDAAAEKAFGNVDQKTKRVERLNALKNEAFKTVWAPRRQAYLYLQYERAMNYERLQSLKDWWGKDHSSPAANLAITE
;
A
#
# COMPACT_ATOMS: atom_id res chain seq x y z
N MET A 1 -13.27 0.67 -30.96
CA MET A 1 -12.46 1.89 -30.74
C MET A 1 -11.01 1.55 -30.38
N ASP A 2 -10.79 0.59 -29.48
CA ASP A 2 -9.46 0.14 -29.02
C ASP A 2 -8.53 -0.38 -30.14
N THR A 3 -9.05 -1.15 -31.10
CA THR A 3 -8.27 -1.62 -32.27
C THR A 3 -7.81 -0.46 -33.14
N LEU A 4 -8.64 0.57 -33.32
CA LEU A 4 -8.29 1.77 -34.08
C LEU A 4 -7.19 2.57 -33.35
N GLN A 5 -7.35 2.78 -32.04
CA GLN A 5 -6.32 3.45 -31.24
C GLN A 5 -4.99 2.69 -31.24
N THR A 6 -5.05 1.36 -31.22
CA THR A 6 -3.87 0.49 -31.36
C THR A 6 -3.17 0.70 -32.71
N VAL A 7 -3.91 0.70 -33.82
CA VAL A 7 -3.35 0.91 -35.16
C VAL A 7 -2.75 2.31 -35.27
N LEU A 8 -3.45 3.34 -34.79
CA LEU A 8 -2.96 4.72 -34.77
C LEU A 8 -1.65 4.84 -33.98
N ALA A 9 -1.57 4.22 -32.81
CA ALA A 9 -0.35 4.21 -32.02
C ALA A 9 0.82 3.53 -32.74
N LEU A 10 0.56 2.41 -33.43
CA LEU A 10 1.58 1.71 -34.21
C LEU A 10 2.05 2.57 -35.39
N ILE A 11 1.15 3.30 -36.05
CA ILE A 11 1.49 4.26 -37.10
C ILE A 11 2.39 5.37 -36.53
N VAL A 12 2.05 5.94 -35.36
CA VAL A 12 2.90 6.95 -34.70
C VAL A 12 4.28 6.37 -34.39
N PHE A 13 4.35 5.16 -33.84
CA PHE A 13 5.62 4.50 -33.50
C PHE A 13 6.47 4.23 -34.75
N VAL A 14 5.89 3.64 -35.80
CA VAL A 14 6.57 3.39 -37.08
C VAL A 14 7.02 4.70 -37.71
N GLY A 15 6.18 5.75 -37.68
CA GLY A 15 6.53 7.09 -38.14
C GLY A 15 7.74 7.65 -37.41
N LEU A 16 7.80 7.53 -36.08
CA LEU A 16 8.97 7.93 -35.29
C LEU A 16 10.22 7.12 -35.68
N VAL A 17 10.13 5.79 -35.82
CA VAL A 17 11.26 4.95 -36.23
C VAL A 17 11.79 5.36 -37.61
N LEU A 18 10.89 5.59 -38.58
CA LEU A 18 11.27 6.00 -39.93
C LEU A 18 11.93 7.38 -39.95
N VAL A 19 11.39 8.33 -39.17
CA VAL A 19 11.94 9.69 -39.08
C VAL A 19 13.32 9.69 -38.41
N TYR A 20 13.52 8.89 -37.36
CA TYR A 20 14.75 8.87 -36.54
C TYR A 20 15.71 7.71 -36.86
N ARG A 21 15.50 6.98 -37.96
CA ARG A 21 16.28 5.78 -38.35
C ARG A 21 17.79 6.01 -38.37
N GLU A 22 18.24 7.20 -38.76
CA GLU A 22 19.67 7.56 -38.84
C GLU A 22 20.37 7.61 -37.47
N PHE A 23 19.60 7.72 -36.38
CA PHE A 23 20.11 7.74 -35.00
C PHE A 23 19.88 6.42 -34.25
N LEU A 24 19.08 5.49 -34.79
CA LEU A 24 18.71 4.25 -34.09
C LEU A 24 19.93 3.40 -33.73
N GLY A 25 20.90 3.27 -34.65
CA GLY A 25 22.14 2.54 -34.37
C GLY A 25 23.00 3.17 -33.27
N SER A 26 22.99 4.51 -33.15
CA SER A 26 23.67 5.22 -32.07
C SER A 26 22.95 5.03 -30.74
N LEU A 27 21.62 5.03 -30.75
CA LEU A 27 20.80 4.77 -29.57
C LEU A 27 21.00 3.34 -29.05
N LEU A 28 20.91 2.33 -29.92
CA LEU A 28 21.08 0.92 -29.51
C LEU A 28 22.46 0.65 -28.92
N ARG A 29 23.51 1.24 -29.51
CA ARG A 29 24.87 1.17 -28.94
C ARG A 29 24.96 1.84 -27.59
N PHE A 30 24.39 3.04 -27.44
CA PHE A 30 24.37 3.73 -26.16
C PHE A 30 23.67 2.90 -25.06
N LEU A 31 22.52 2.29 -25.38
CA LEU A 31 21.79 1.45 -24.44
C LEU A 31 22.60 0.19 -24.05
N GLY A 32 23.38 -0.36 -24.98
CA GLY A 32 24.31 -1.48 -24.71
C GLY A 32 25.52 -1.08 -23.86
N ASP A 33 26.12 0.08 -24.14
CA ASP A 33 27.29 0.59 -23.42
C ASP A 33 26.93 1.07 -21.99
N HIS A 34 25.67 1.48 -21.79
CA HIS A 34 25.18 2.06 -20.53
C HIS A 34 23.88 1.38 -20.05
N PRO A 35 23.95 0.11 -19.61
CA PRO A 35 22.76 -0.67 -19.24
C PRO A 35 21.97 -0.05 -18.08
N SER A 36 22.62 0.68 -17.16
CA SER A 36 21.90 1.37 -16.07
C SER A 36 20.95 2.45 -16.60
N GLN A 37 21.37 3.20 -17.63
CA GLN A 37 20.54 4.24 -18.25
C GLN A 37 19.39 3.59 -19.03
N ALA A 38 19.65 2.48 -19.71
CA ALA A 38 18.64 1.69 -20.41
C ALA A 38 17.56 1.16 -19.45
N ILE A 39 17.97 0.55 -18.33
CA ILE A 39 17.05 0.02 -17.32
C ILE A 39 16.17 1.13 -16.74
N ILE A 40 16.74 2.30 -16.40
CA ILE A 40 15.96 3.44 -15.87
C ILE A 40 14.91 3.91 -16.88
N LEU A 41 15.28 4.00 -18.16
CA LEU A 41 14.36 4.38 -19.23
C LEU A 41 13.23 3.36 -19.40
N ILE A 42 13.57 2.07 -19.38
CA ILE A 42 12.59 0.96 -19.47
C ILE A 42 11.64 0.99 -18.27
N ILE A 43 12.15 1.15 -17.05
CA ILE A 43 11.34 1.23 -15.82
C ILE A 43 10.35 2.40 -15.90
N LEU A 44 10.80 3.60 -16.30
CA LEU A 44 9.93 4.76 -16.42
C LEU A 44 8.75 4.48 -17.37
N TYR A 45 9.02 4.01 -18.58
CA TYR A 45 7.95 3.72 -19.54
C TYR A 45 7.08 2.55 -19.10
N ALA A 46 7.67 1.51 -18.51
CA ALA A 46 6.91 0.38 -17.99
C ALA A 46 5.93 0.81 -16.88
N ILE A 47 6.30 1.77 -16.02
CA ILE A 47 5.39 2.33 -15.02
C ILE A 47 4.30 3.18 -15.69
N VAL A 48 4.68 4.13 -16.56
CA VAL A 48 3.72 5.05 -17.21
C VAL A 48 2.71 4.29 -18.08
N TYR A 49 3.12 3.20 -18.70
CA TYR A 49 2.26 2.33 -19.52
C TYR A 49 1.52 1.26 -18.71
N GLY A 50 1.64 1.27 -17.37
CA GLY A 50 0.98 0.29 -16.50
C GLY A 50 1.41 -1.16 -16.77
N GLN A 51 2.65 -1.38 -17.16
CA GLN A 51 3.21 -2.72 -17.42
C GLN A 51 3.85 -3.33 -16.18
N ILE A 52 4.32 -2.51 -15.23
CA ILE A 52 4.88 -2.95 -13.94
C ILE A 52 4.24 -2.18 -12.78
N GLY A 53 4.22 -2.80 -11.60
CA GLY A 53 3.75 -2.15 -10.37
C GLY A 53 2.22 -2.06 -10.21
N ASN A 54 1.43 -2.69 -11.10
CA ASN A 54 -0.04 -2.73 -11.00
C ASN A 54 -0.52 -3.30 -9.66
N ALA A 55 0.08 -4.40 -9.20
CA ALA A 55 -0.27 -5.03 -7.92
C ALA A 55 -0.03 -4.11 -6.71
N LEU A 56 0.87 -3.14 -6.84
CA LEU A 56 1.22 -2.14 -5.83
C LEU A 56 0.61 -0.76 -6.13
N GLY A 57 -0.27 -0.64 -7.13
CA GLY A 57 -0.92 0.63 -7.48
C GLY A 57 0.02 1.73 -7.99
N ILE A 58 1.25 1.41 -8.41
CA ILE A 58 2.25 2.41 -8.82
C ILE A 58 1.78 3.27 -10.01
N PRO A 59 1.11 2.72 -11.05
CA PRO A 59 0.62 3.55 -12.16
C PRO A 59 -0.39 4.64 -11.75
N TYR A 60 -1.17 4.42 -10.68
CA TYR A 60 -2.09 5.44 -10.13
C TYR A 60 -1.36 6.66 -9.57
N LEU A 61 -0.08 6.51 -9.20
CA LEU A 61 0.74 7.63 -8.76
C LEU A 61 1.04 8.60 -9.91
N PHE A 62 1.18 8.07 -11.12
CA PHE A 62 1.44 8.86 -12.34
C PHE A 62 0.12 9.36 -12.94
N TRP A 63 -0.87 8.47 -13.06
CA TRP A 63 -2.21 8.77 -13.59
C TRP A 63 -3.18 9.16 -12.47
N ASN A 64 -2.74 10.05 -11.58
CA ASN A 64 -3.48 10.45 -10.38
C ASN A 64 -4.79 11.19 -10.73
N GLU A 65 -5.86 11.01 -9.98
CA GLU A 65 -7.16 11.68 -10.21
C GLU A 65 -7.10 13.19 -9.92
N GLU A 66 -6.11 13.66 -9.17
CA GLU A 66 -5.90 15.08 -8.94
C GLU A 66 -5.12 15.72 -10.12
N PRO A 67 -5.66 16.78 -10.76
CA PRO A 67 -5.03 17.46 -11.89
C PRO A 67 -3.63 17.96 -11.61
N VAL A 68 -3.44 18.60 -10.46
CA VAL A 68 -2.16 19.19 -10.09
C VAL A 68 -1.11 18.11 -9.89
N THR A 69 -1.46 17.04 -9.16
CA THR A 69 -0.58 15.89 -8.94
C THR A 69 -0.23 15.17 -10.24
N ARG A 70 -1.20 14.96 -11.14
CA ARG A 70 -0.94 14.36 -12.47
C ARG A 70 -0.05 15.25 -13.34
N LEU A 71 -0.27 16.57 -13.33
CA LEU A 71 0.57 17.54 -14.05
C LEU A 71 2.02 17.47 -13.57
N PHE A 72 2.25 17.47 -12.25
CA PHE A 72 3.59 17.35 -11.69
C PHE A 72 4.23 15.98 -11.91
N ALA A 73 3.44 14.89 -11.95
CA ALA A 73 3.95 13.57 -12.32
C ALA A 73 4.48 13.54 -13.76
N ALA A 74 3.74 14.13 -14.71
CA ALA A 74 4.17 14.26 -16.10
C ALA A 74 5.41 15.16 -16.24
N ALA A 75 5.47 16.25 -15.49
CA ALA A 75 6.65 17.12 -15.42
C ALA A 75 7.87 16.36 -14.86
N ALA A 76 7.70 15.57 -13.82
CA ALA A 76 8.77 14.75 -13.23
C ALA A 76 9.29 13.68 -14.19
N ALA A 77 8.40 12.98 -14.89
CA ALA A 77 8.78 12.03 -15.94
C ALA A 77 9.59 12.72 -17.06
N THR A 78 9.18 13.93 -17.45
CA THR A 78 9.89 14.76 -18.43
C THR A 78 11.28 15.17 -17.93
N LEU A 79 11.41 15.55 -16.66
CA LEU A 79 12.69 15.88 -16.04
C LEU A 79 13.63 14.67 -15.97
N LEU A 80 13.11 13.49 -15.64
CA LEU A 80 13.89 12.25 -15.66
C LEU A 80 14.41 11.92 -17.06
N LEU A 81 13.56 12.03 -18.10
CA LEU A 81 13.99 11.87 -19.49
C LEU A 81 15.06 12.89 -19.87
N ALA A 82 14.94 14.13 -19.40
CA ALA A 82 15.96 15.15 -19.62
C ALA A 82 17.29 14.78 -18.93
N VAL A 83 17.26 14.28 -17.70
CA VAL A 83 18.46 13.78 -17.00
C VAL A 83 19.14 12.66 -17.78
N VAL A 84 18.39 11.65 -18.24
CA VAL A 84 18.94 10.56 -19.06
C VAL A 84 19.50 11.11 -20.38
N GLY A 85 18.81 12.05 -21.03
CA GLY A 85 19.28 12.70 -22.25
C GLY A 85 20.57 13.52 -22.04
N VAL A 86 20.66 14.27 -20.94
CA VAL A 86 21.87 15.01 -20.55
C VAL A 86 23.02 14.04 -20.27
N ASN A 87 22.78 12.96 -19.53
CA ASN A 87 23.78 11.93 -19.30
C ASN A 87 24.23 11.28 -20.61
N THR A 88 23.32 11.02 -21.54
CA THR A 88 23.65 10.53 -22.88
C THR A 88 24.63 11.45 -23.59
N TYR A 89 24.36 12.76 -23.58
CA TYR A 89 25.26 13.76 -24.18
C TYR A 89 26.70 13.69 -23.61
N PHE A 90 26.82 13.54 -22.28
CA PHE A 90 28.12 13.53 -21.60
C PHE A 90 28.84 12.19 -21.66
N LEU A 91 28.12 11.08 -21.80
CA LEU A 91 28.68 9.73 -21.87
C LEU A 91 29.16 9.34 -23.28
N ILE A 92 28.75 10.09 -24.32
CA ILE A 92 29.27 9.89 -25.69
C ILE A 92 30.78 10.22 -25.73
N HIS A 93 31.55 9.23 -26.20
CA HIS A 93 33.00 9.33 -26.41
C HIS A 93 33.38 10.50 -27.33
N ASP A 94 34.51 11.14 -27.04
CA ASP A 94 34.94 12.39 -27.70
C ASP A 94 35.05 12.27 -29.22
N GLU A 95 35.64 11.18 -29.72
CA GLU A 95 35.77 10.91 -31.17
C GLU A 95 34.42 10.88 -31.91
N ARG A 96 33.36 10.47 -31.21
CA ARG A 96 32.02 10.31 -31.79
C ARG A 96 31.14 11.54 -31.56
N HIS A 97 31.51 12.40 -30.61
CA HIS A 97 30.70 13.55 -30.21
C HIS A 97 30.57 14.57 -31.33
N GLN A 98 31.69 14.95 -31.97
CA GLN A 98 31.67 15.91 -33.09
C GLN A 98 30.88 15.38 -34.30
N ALA A 99 31.12 14.12 -34.68
CA ALA A 99 30.39 13.47 -35.77
C ALA A 99 28.88 13.35 -35.45
N GLY A 100 28.53 13.08 -34.19
CA GLY A 100 27.15 13.04 -33.72
C GLY A 100 26.46 14.41 -33.79
N MET A 101 27.12 15.46 -33.32
CA MET A 101 26.58 16.83 -33.32
C MET A 101 26.42 17.39 -34.74
N SER A 102 27.32 17.06 -35.67
CA SER A 102 27.17 17.40 -37.09
C SER A 102 25.91 16.75 -37.72
N ARG A 103 25.63 15.48 -37.39
CA ARG A 103 24.40 14.79 -37.83
C ARG A 103 23.15 15.42 -37.22
N VAL A 104 23.18 15.76 -35.93
CA VAL A 104 22.10 16.46 -35.23
C VAL A 104 21.78 17.78 -35.93
N ASP A 105 22.80 18.58 -36.23
CA ASP A 105 22.62 19.88 -36.87
C ASP A 105 22.03 19.75 -38.28
N SER A 106 22.60 18.83 -39.07
CA SER A 106 22.13 18.53 -40.41
C SER A 106 20.66 18.09 -40.41
N PHE A 107 20.26 17.24 -39.45
CA PHE A 107 18.88 16.79 -39.31
C PHE A 107 17.91 17.93 -38.99
N LEU A 108 18.27 18.77 -38.01
CA LEU A 108 17.44 19.91 -37.60
C LEU A 108 17.26 20.92 -38.75
N HIS A 109 18.31 21.15 -39.54
CA HIS A 109 18.25 21.97 -40.75
C HIS A 109 17.36 21.36 -41.84
N ARG A 110 17.55 20.07 -42.19
CA ARG A 110 16.77 19.38 -43.24
C ARG A 110 15.27 19.39 -42.98
N ARG A 111 14.86 19.29 -41.72
CA ARG A 111 13.44 19.18 -41.34
C ARG A 111 12.76 20.53 -41.11
N SER A 112 13.44 21.66 -41.33
CA SER A 112 12.90 23.01 -41.15
C SER A 112 12.15 23.19 -39.83
N LEU A 113 12.58 22.48 -38.77
CA LEU A 113 12.11 22.71 -37.41
C LEU A 113 12.65 24.08 -36.99
N ARG A 114 11.99 25.17 -37.40
CA ARG A 114 12.21 26.53 -36.90
C ARG A 114 11.28 26.74 -35.71
N TRP A 115 11.76 27.42 -34.67
CA TRP A 115 11.04 27.59 -33.40
C TRP A 115 10.59 29.04 -33.19
N PRO A 116 9.41 29.31 -32.59
CA PRO A 116 8.93 30.65 -32.29
C PRO A 116 9.50 31.29 -31.01
N LEU A 117 10.36 30.61 -30.24
CA LEU A 117 10.92 31.12 -28.97
C LEU A 117 12.48 31.10 -28.96
N THR A 118 13.11 31.68 -29.98
CA THR A 118 14.58 31.79 -30.10
C THR A 118 15.24 32.69 -29.04
N PHE A 119 14.45 33.50 -28.31
CA PHE A 119 14.95 34.42 -27.28
C PHE A 119 15.39 33.74 -25.97
N TRP A 120 15.18 32.44 -25.81
CA TRP A 120 15.63 31.65 -24.64
C TRP A 120 16.88 30.81 -24.91
N GLU A 121 17.55 31.00 -26.05
CA GLU A 121 18.83 30.35 -26.37
C GLU A 121 19.97 31.36 -26.23
N ARG A 122 20.99 31.04 -25.45
CA ARG A 122 22.24 31.83 -25.44
C ARG A 122 22.99 31.65 -26.75
N SER A 123 23.73 32.67 -27.17
CA SER A 123 24.58 32.56 -28.34
C SER A 123 25.69 31.51 -28.13
N ARG A 124 26.15 30.92 -29.23
CA ARG A 124 27.26 29.94 -29.20
C ARG A 124 28.50 30.53 -28.53
N ASP A 125 28.73 31.83 -28.72
CA ASP A 125 29.89 32.56 -28.18
C ASP A 125 29.81 32.78 -26.67
N GLU A 126 28.60 32.83 -26.08
CA GLU A 126 28.41 33.02 -24.63
C GLU A 126 28.52 31.73 -23.82
N ALA A 127 28.12 30.58 -24.39
CA ALA A 127 28.08 29.29 -23.71
C ALA A 127 27.99 28.09 -24.69
N GLU A 128 29.09 27.78 -25.39
CA GLU A 128 29.17 26.71 -26.40
C GLU A 128 28.56 25.37 -25.95
N THR A 129 28.90 24.87 -24.75
CA THR A 129 28.37 23.58 -24.26
C THR A 129 26.86 23.60 -23.98
N ALA A 130 26.31 24.72 -23.50
CA ALA A 130 24.86 24.85 -23.25
C ALA A 130 24.09 24.97 -24.57
N TRP A 131 24.69 25.63 -25.56
CA TRP A 131 24.16 25.74 -26.91
C TRP A 131 24.12 24.37 -27.61
N GLU A 132 25.22 23.60 -27.58
CA GLU A 132 25.28 22.24 -28.14
C GLU A 132 24.30 21.29 -27.45
N LEU A 133 24.23 21.33 -26.11
CA LEU A 133 23.30 20.51 -25.33
C LEU A 133 21.84 20.81 -25.69
N THR A 134 21.49 22.07 -25.90
CA THR A 134 20.13 22.47 -26.29
C THR A 134 19.73 21.87 -27.64
N ARG A 135 20.63 21.90 -28.63
CA ARG A 135 20.40 21.30 -29.95
C ARG A 135 20.32 19.78 -29.89
N PHE A 136 21.19 19.15 -29.10
CA PHE A 136 21.16 17.71 -28.87
C PHE A 136 19.85 17.25 -28.24
N LEU A 137 19.46 17.87 -27.11
CA LEU A 137 18.21 17.55 -26.44
C LEU A 137 16.99 17.84 -27.31
N ARG A 138 17.06 18.83 -28.21
CA ARG A 138 15.99 19.12 -29.17
C ARG A 138 15.72 17.96 -30.12
N LEU A 139 16.77 17.31 -30.62
CA LEU A 139 16.65 16.10 -31.44
C LEU A 139 16.13 14.94 -30.60
N VAL A 140 16.80 14.68 -29.47
CA VAL A 140 16.57 13.46 -28.69
C VAL A 140 15.21 13.48 -28.01
N ARG A 141 14.73 14.62 -27.50
CA ARG A 141 13.49 14.66 -26.70
C ARG A 141 12.23 14.30 -27.47
N LEU A 142 12.10 14.67 -28.74
CA LEU A 142 10.82 14.59 -29.46
C LEU A 142 10.27 13.15 -29.56
N PRO A 143 11.05 12.12 -29.94
CA PRO A 143 10.54 10.74 -29.94
C PRO A 143 10.19 10.25 -28.53
N PHE A 144 10.99 10.56 -27.51
CA PHE A 144 10.73 10.12 -26.14
C PHE A 144 9.51 10.82 -25.51
N LEU A 145 9.32 12.12 -25.77
CA LEU A 145 8.14 12.86 -25.31
C LEU A 145 6.88 12.44 -26.07
N ALA A 146 6.98 12.13 -27.37
CA ALA A 146 5.85 11.59 -28.13
C ALA A 146 5.39 10.23 -27.55
N ILE A 147 6.33 9.35 -27.22
CA ILE A 147 6.03 8.07 -26.55
C ILE A 147 5.49 8.31 -25.13
N LEU A 148 5.95 9.34 -24.41
CA LEU A 148 5.43 9.68 -23.08
C LEU A 148 3.98 10.20 -23.09
N VAL A 149 3.59 10.89 -24.15
CA VAL A 149 2.23 11.47 -24.33
C VAL A 149 1.23 10.42 -24.85
N LEU A 150 1.71 9.39 -25.53
CA LEU A 150 0.87 8.40 -26.22
C LEU A 150 -0.24 7.78 -25.35
N PRO A 151 -0.01 7.40 -24.08
CA PRO A 151 -1.08 6.81 -23.28
C PRO A 151 -2.19 7.79 -22.91
N ALA A 152 -1.91 9.10 -22.84
CA ALA A 152 -2.94 10.12 -22.61
C ALA A 152 -3.82 10.31 -23.85
N VAL A 153 -3.20 10.29 -25.04
CA VAL A 153 -3.90 10.53 -26.31
C VAL A 153 -4.66 9.29 -26.78
N LEU A 154 -4.06 8.10 -26.60
CA LEU A 154 -4.60 6.81 -27.05
C LEU A 154 -4.72 5.82 -25.87
N PRO A 155 -5.57 6.10 -24.86
CA PRO A 155 -5.67 5.29 -23.64
C PRO A 155 -6.29 3.90 -23.87
N GLY A 156 -6.99 3.69 -24.98
CA GLY A 156 -7.59 2.41 -25.39
C GLY A 156 -6.67 1.51 -26.21
N ALA A 157 -5.42 1.91 -26.48
CA ALA A 157 -4.46 1.03 -27.15
C ALA A 157 -4.14 -0.20 -26.28
N TRP A 158 -3.93 -1.37 -26.90
CA TRP A 158 -3.76 -2.64 -26.15
C TRP A 158 -2.59 -2.61 -25.14
N PHE A 159 -1.49 -1.93 -25.48
CA PHE A 159 -0.32 -1.77 -24.61
C PHE A 159 -0.53 -0.71 -23.52
N CYS A 160 -1.62 0.06 -23.55
CA CYS A 160 -2.04 0.97 -22.47
C CYS A 160 -3.03 0.30 -21.51
N SER A 161 -3.25 -1.01 -21.61
CA SER A 161 -4.36 -1.63 -20.90
C SER A 161 -4.20 -1.75 -19.38
N GLY A 162 -2.98 -1.53 -18.85
CA GLY A 162 -2.74 -1.35 -17.42
C GLY A 162 -2.74 0.11 -16.97
N VAL A 163 -2.96 1.07 -17.87
CA VAL A 163 -3.02 2.50 -17.53
C VAL A 163 -4.38 2.81 -16.90
N PRO A 164 -4.41 3.49 -15.73
CA PRO A 164 -5.65 3.96 -15.14
C PRO A 164 -6.41 4.89 -16.10
N LYS A 165 -7.72 4.63 -16.28
CA LYS A 165 -8.56 5.30 -17.27
C LYS A 165 -9.38 6.48 -16.71
N TYR A 166 -9.03 6.98 -15.53
CA TYR A 166 -9.76 8.10 -14.90
C TYR A 166 -9.19 9.44 -15.36
N ALA A 167 -10.05 10.41 -15.61
CA ALA A 167 -9.65 11.78 -15.89
C ALA A 167 -9.25 12.49 -14.58
N PRO A 168 -8.37 13.50 -14.67
CA PRO A 168 -7.95 14.24 -13.52
C PRO A 168 -9.02 15.27 -13.15
N VAL A 169 -9.87 14.96 -12.19
CA VAL A 169 -11.03 15.77 -11.80
C VAL A 169 -11.15 15.67 -10.28
N VAL A 170 -11.20 16.82 -9.59
CA VAL A 170 -11.34 16.87 -8.12
C VAL A 170 -12.76 17.26 -7.78
N ASP A 171 -13.56 16.30 -7.32
CA ASP A 171 -14.68 16.60 -6.42
C ASP A 171 -14.88 15.42 -5.49
N THR A 172 -14.62 15.64 -4.20
CA THR A 172 -14.74 14.61 -3.16
C THR A 172 -16.19 14.24 -2.85
N LEU A 173 -17.19 14.96 -3.40
CA LEU A 173 -18.58 14.77 -3.00
C LEU A 173 -19.63 14.67 -4.12
N ARG A 174 -19.32 14.78 -5.42
CA ARG A 174 -20.38 14.67 -6.46
C ARG A 174 -19.97 13.99 -7.76
N GLN A 175 -20.85 13.10 -8.23
CA GLN A 175 -20.91 12.55 -9.59
C GLN A 175 -21.30 13.59 -10.67
N THR A 176 -21.36 14.88 -10.31
CA THR A 176 -21.82 15.97 -11.17
C THR A 176 -20.75 17.05 -11.23
N HIS A 177 -19.87 16.97 -12.23
CA HIS A 177 -19.06 18.11 -12.60
C HIS A 177 -19.89 19.03 -13.49
N ALA A 178 -19.65 20.35 -13.45
CA ALA A 178 -20.37 21.31 -14.29
C ALA A 178 -20.26 21.03 -15.81
N TRP A 179 -19.28 20.21 -16.22
CA TRP A 179 -18.94 19.94 -17.62
C TRP A 179 -19.26 18.53 -18.10
N PHE A 180 -19.63 17.60 -17.20
CA PHE A 180 -20.11 16.28 -17.59
C PHE A 180 -20.87 15.61 -16.43
N THR A 181 -21.94 14.91 -16.79
CA THR A 181 -22.69 14.01 -15.90
C THR A 181 -22.11 12.60 -16.03
N GLY A 182 -21.83 11.95 -14.90
CA GLY A 182 -21.35 10.56 -14.89
C GLY A 182 -19.83 10.43 -14.76
N VAL A 183 -19.31 9.25 -15.10
CA VAL A 183 -17.93 8.83 -14.79
C VAL A 183 -16.89 9.59 -15.62
N PRO A 184 -15.83 10.14 -15.00
CA PRO A 184 -14.71 10.73 -15.73
C PRO A 184 -13.80 9.66 -16.39
N ASP A 185 -14.33 8.78 -17.24
CA ASP A 185 -13.53 7.77 -17.97
C ASP A 185 -12.98 8.34 -19.29
N VAL A 186 -11.66 8.38 -19.42
CA VAL A 186 -10.94 8.94 -20.59
C VAL A 186 -11.12 8.12 -21.87
N THR A 187 -11.65 6.90 -21.78
CA THR A 187 -11.94 6.06 -22.95
C THR A 187 -13.38 6.19 -23.44
N ARG A 188 -14.28 6.73 -22.62
CA ARG A 188 -15.72 6.77 -22.92
C ARG A 188 -16.27 8.19 -23.05
N ASN A 189 -15.74 9.14 -22.26
CA ASN A 189 -16.21 10.50 -22.23
C ASN A 189 -15.18 11.43 -22.91
N PRO A 190 -15.56 12.15 -24.00
CA PRO A 190 -14.64 13.01 -24.74
C PRO A 190 -14.11 14.19 -23.92
N TRP A 191 -14.88 14.71 -22.96
CA TRP A 191 -14.45 15.79 -22.07
C TRP A 191 -13.48 15.29 -21.00
N ALA A 192 -13.73 14.10 -20.46
CA ALA A 192 -12.83 13.42 -19.55
C ALA A 192 -11.48 13.13 -20.24
N TRP A 193 -11.53 12.63 -21.48
CA TRP A 193 -10.36 12.44 -22.33
C TRP A 193 -9.60 13.76 -22.57
N LEU A 194 -10.29 14.81 -23.00
CA LEU A 194 -9.68 16.12 -23.28
C LEU A 194 -9.00 16.68 -22.03
N THR A 195 -9.65 16.59 -20.88
CA THR A 195 -9.10 17.04 -19.59
C THR A 195 -7.83 16.25 -19.24
N GLY A 196 -7.87 14.92 -19.39
CA GLY A 196 -6.70 14.06 -19.21
C GLY A 196 -5.53 14.41 -20.12
N VAL A 197 -5.80 14.66 -21.40
CA VAL A 197 -4.79 15.07 -22.38
C VAL A 197 -4.21 16.44 -22.03
N VAL A 198 -5.05 17.44 -21.72
CA VAL A 198 -4.62 18.80 -21.40
C VAL A 198 -3.72 18.82 -20.17
N VAL A 199 -4.11 18.12 -19.10
CA VAL A 199 -3.33 18.07 -17.85
C VAL A 199 -2.00 17.35 -18.04
N TRP A 200 -1.99 16.17 -18.68
CA TRP A 200 -0.76 15.41 -18.91
C TRP A 200 0.20 16.15 -19.86
N CYS A 201 -0.31 16.64 -20.99
CA CYS A 201 0.50 17.41 -21.95
C CYS A 201 0.98 18.73 -21.36
N GLY A 202 0.15 19.40 -20.56
CA GLY A 202 0.52 20.60 -19.80
C GLY A 202 1.71 20.35 -18.88
N GLY A 203 1.71 19.21 -18.16
CA GLY A 203 2.83 18.79 -17.33
C GLY A 203 4.10 18.49 -18.12
N VAL A 204 3.98 17.84 -19.29
CA VAL A 204 5.13 17.63 -20.20
C VAL A 204 5.70 18.96 -20.69
N VAL A 205 4.86 19.89 -21.12
CA VAL A 205 5.28 21.24 -21.56
C VAL A 205 5.94 21.99 -20.41
N PHE A 206 5.36 21.96 -19.21
CA PHE A 206 5.94 22.55 -18.01
C PHE A 206 7.32 21.97 -17.70
N GLY A 207 7.48 20.65 -17.73
CA GLY A 207 8.78 19.99 -17.57
C GLY A 207 9.81 20.45 -18.61
N VAL A 208 9.42 20.59 -19.88
CA VAL A 208 10.31 21.12 -20.94
C VAL A 208 10.73 22.57 -20.65
N VAL A 209 9.82 23.42 -20.18
CA VAL A 209 10.12 24.80 -19.78
C VAL A 209 11.14 24.82 -18.65
N VAL A 210 10.94 24.01 -17.60
CA VAL A 210 11.87 23.88 -16.47
C VAL A 210 13.27 23.45 -16.95
N VAL A 211 13.36 22.43 -17.82
CA VAL A 211 14.65 21.99 -18.40
C VAL A 211 15.35 23.14 -19.13
N LYS A 212 14.60 23.96 -19.89
CA LYS A 212 15.17 25.12 -20.59
C LYS A 212 15.69 26.17 -19.62
N VAL A 213 14.95 26.50 -18.56
CA VAL A 213 15.41 27.42 -17.51
C VAL A 213 16.71 26.92 -16.89
N ILE A 214 16.78 25.62 -16.54
CA ILE A 214 17.99 25.02 -15.95
C ILE A 214 19.19 25.16 -16.90
N ILE A 215 19.03 24.84 -18.18
CA ILE A 215 20.11 24.97 -19.18
C ILE A 215 20.52 26.43 -19.37
N TYR A 216 19.57 27.36 -19.34
CA TYR A 216 19.84 28.80 -19.46
C TYR A 216 20.65 29.35 -18.29
N VAL A 217 20.40 28.87 -17.06
CA VAL A 217 21.10 29.30 -15.83
C VAL A 217 22.42 28.55 -15.62
N ALA A 218 22.56 27.32 -16.13
CA ALA A 218 23.74 26.46 -15.92
C ALA A 218 25.11 27.13 -16.18
N PRO A 219 25.31 27.96 -17.23
CA PRO A 219 26.59 28.62 -17.48
C PRO A 219 27.00 29.60 -16.36
N TRP A 220 26.04 30.26 -15.71
CA TRP A 220 26.31 31.15 -14.57
C TRP A 220 26.83 30.34 -13.38
N VAL A 221 26.17 29.22 -13.05
CA VAL A 221 26.60 28.32 -11.96
C VAL A 221 27.97 27.70 -12.27
N THR A 222 28.19 27.29 -13.52
CA THR A 222 29.46 26.72 -13.97
C THR A 222 30.62 27.68 -13.71
N ARG A 223 30.44 28.98 -14.06
CA ARG A 223 31.46 30.01 -13.88
C ARG A 223 31.74 30.32 -12.40
N LYS A 224 30.70 30.41 -11.57
CA LYS A 224 30.80 30.89 -10.19
C LYS A 224 31.13 29.80 -9.16
N VAL A 225 30.70 28.56 -9.40
CA VAL A 225 30.72 27.49 -8.37
C VAL A 225 31.55 26.29 -8.81
N ALA A 226 31.26 25.71 -9.97
CA ALA A 226 31.81 24.41 -10.34
C ALA A 226 33.25 24.45 -10.88
N ARG A 227 33.63 25.49 -11.65
CA ARG A 227 35.02 25.65 -12.13
C ARG A 227 36.03 25.72 -10.97
N PRO A 228 35.83 26.53 -9.91
CA PRO A 228 36.69 26.54 -8.73
C PRO A 228 36.80 25.17 -8.05
N LEU A 229 35.69 24.47 -7.87
CA LEU A 229 35.63 23.18 -7.19
C LEU A 229 36.36 22.08 -7.96
N VAL A 230 36.12 21.98 -9.27
CA VAL A 230 36.79 20.97 -10.11
C VAL A 230 38.29 21.27 -10.25
N ALA A 231 38.68 22.54 -10.32
CA ALA A 231 40.09 22.93 -10.28
C ALA A 231 40.76 22.56 -8.95
N TRP A 232 40.04 22.65 -7.83
CA TRP A 232 40.54 22.22 -6.52
C TRP A 232 40.69 20.69 -6.42
N LEU A 233 39.69 19.93 -6.90
CA LEU A 233 39.72 18.46 -6.90
C LEU A 233 40.81 17.89 -7.82
N SER A 234 40.97 18.47 -9.02
CA SER A 234 41.97 18.02 -10.00
C SER A 234 43.42 18.32 -9.56
N ARG A 235 43.66 19.37 -8.77
CA ARG A 235 44.98 19.67 -8.18
C ARG A 235 45.45 18.65 -7.14
N ARG A 236 44.55 17.86 -6.54
CA ARG A 236 44.89 16.82 -5.55
C ARG A 236 45.06 15.42 -6.15
N THR A 237 44.80 15.25 -7.44
CA THR A 237 44.97 13.99 -8.15
C THR A 237 46.12 14.13 -9.14
N GLU A 238 47.35 13.80 -8.74
CA GLU A 238 48.57 13.83 -9.58
C GLU A 238 48.56 12.86 -10.78
N ALA A 239 47.44 12.20 -11.10
CA ALA A 239 47.37 11.12 -12.08
C ALA A 239 46.39 11.42 -13.22
N VAL A 240 46.56 12.56 -13.91
CA VAL A 240 45.76 12.92 -15.08
C VAL A 240 46.61 12.83 -16.35
N ASP A 241 46.88 11.59 -16.79
CA ASP A 241 47.32 11.33 -18.16
C ASP A 241 46.19 11.66 -19.17
N GLU A 242 46.56 12.34 -20.26
CA GLU A 242 45.82 12.61 -21.51
C GLU A 242 44.29 12.72 -21.40
N ILE A 243 43.78 13.75 -20.71
CA ILE A 243 42.39 14.18 -20.90
C ILE A 243 42.36 15.23 -22.00
N THR A 244 41.67 14.94 -23.11
CA THR A 244 41.41 15.94 -24.16
C THR A 244 40.68 17.16 -23.57
N ALA A 245 40.91 18.36 -24.12
CA ALA A 245 40.20 19.57 -23.67
C ALA A 245 38.66 19.45 -23.74
N ILE A 246 38.15 18.56 -24.60
CA ILE A 246 36.72 18.23 -24.72
C ILE A 246 36.27 17.37 -23.53
N GLY A 247 37.02 16.32 -23.19
CA GLY A 247 36.73 15.45 -22.05
C GLY A 247 36.76 16.18 -20.71
N LEU A 248 37.69 17.13 -20.52
CA LEU A 248 37.75 17.95 -19.29
C LEU A 248 36.53 18.90 -19.19
N ARG A 249 36.14 19.55 -20.29
CA ARG A 249 34.94 20.40 -20.34
C ARG A 249 33.67 19.62 -20.04
N LYS A 250 33.50 18.44 -20.64
CA LYS A 250 32.36 17.54 -20.36
C LYS A 250 32.28 17.14 -18.89
N ARG A 251 33.40 16.77 -18.26
CA ARG A 251 33.47 16.42 -16.83
C ARG A 251 33.10 17.59 -15.92
N VAL A 252 33.62 18.78 -16.20
CA VAL A 252 33.31 20.00 -15.43
C VAL A 252 31.83 20.36 -15.54
N THR A 253 31.26 20.31 -16.75
CA THR A 253 29.84 20.66 -16.97
C THR A 253 28.90 19.61 -16.39
N LEU A 254 29.22 18.32 -16.51
CA LEU A 254 28.42 17.27 -15.86
C LEU A 254 28.47 17.37 -14.34
N ALA A 255 29.65 17.60 -13.75
CA ALA A 255 29.77 17.84 -12.31
C ALA A 255 29.00 19.09 -11.87
N THR A 256 28.99 20.14 -12.70
CA THR A 256 28.15 21.33 -12.45
C THR A 256 26.67 20.97 -12.46
N PHE A 257 26.22 20.24 -13.47
CA PHE A 257 24.82 19.85 -13.61
C PHE A 257 24.40 18.94 -12.45
N PHE A 258 25.28 18.02 -12.05
CA PHE A 258 25.10 17.18 -10.88
C PHE A 258 24.95 18.01 -9.60
N LEU A 259 25.84 18.96 -9.36
CA LEU A 259 25.78 19.85 -8.18
C LEU A 259 24.56 20.77 -8.19
N VAL A 260 24.16 21.29 -9.36
CA VAL A 260 22.94 22.11 -9.51
C VAL A 260 21.70 21.28 -9.22
N VAL A 261 21.60 20.09 -9.79
CA VAL A 261 20.45 19.19 -9.57
C VAL A 261 20.41 18.72 -8.12
N ILE A 262 21.56 18.37 -7.52
CA ILE A 262 21.64 18.02 -6.10
C ILE A 262 21.31 19.21 -5.20
N ALA A 263 21.76 20.43 -5.51
CA ALA A 263 21.45 21.61 -4.71
C ALA A 263 19.96 21.98 -4.83
N ALA A 264 19.39 21.93 -6.04
CA ALA A 264 17.95 22.10 -6.26
C ALA A 264 17.15 21.02 -5.53
N TYR A 265 17.66 19.79 -5.52
CA TYR A 265 17.07 18.67 -4.80
C TYR A 265 17.19 18.83 -3.28
N ALA A 266 18.32 19.30 -2.77
CA ALA A 266 18.54 19.55 -1.34
C ALA A 266 17.68 20.72 -0.83
N LEU A 267 17.50 21.78 -1.65
CA LEU A 267 16.57 22.88 -1.38
C LEU A 267 15.11 22.43 -1.46
N ALA A 268 14.78 21.55 -2.41
CA ALA A 268 13.45 20.93 -2.47
C ALA A 268 13.22 20.01 -1.26
N ALA A 269 14.25 19.32 -0.79
CA ALA A 269 14.19 18.43 0.38
C ALA A 269 14.26 19.18 1.72
N SER A 270 14.70 20.46 1.74
CA SER A 270 14.92 21.19 2.99
C SER A 270 13.67 21.33 3.87
N PRO A 271 12.45 21.52 3.34
CA PRO A 271 11.22 21.52 4.16
C PRO A 271 10.87 20.17 4.79
N LEU A 272 11.60 19.08 4.45
CA LEU A 272 11.42 17.75 5.07
C LEU A 272 12.37 17.52 6.25
N PHE A 273 13.38 18.39 6.43
CA PHE A 273 14.33 18.29 7.54
C PHE A 273 13.97 19.24 8.69
N TYR A 274 13.13 20.24 8.43
CA TYR A 274 12.64 21.23 9.39
C TYR A 274 11.11 21.20 9.40
N GLU A 275 10.47 21.38 10.55
CA GLU A 275 9.01 21.56 10.61
C GLU A 275 8.63 22.72 9.69
N PRO A 276 7.58 22.61 8.87
CA PRO A 276 7.27 23.61 7.86
C PRO A 276 6.95 24.94 8.53
N ASP A 277 7.89 25.86 8.48
CA ASP A 277 7.70 27.28 8.67
C ASP A 277 6.80 27.84 7.55
N ALA A 278 6.11 28.95 7.81
CA ALA A 278 5.07 29.54 6.94
C ALA A 278 5.50 29.74 5.46
N VAL A 279 6.81 29.80 5.20
CA VAL A 279 7.40 29.93 3.85
C VAL A 279 7.29 28.63 3.03
N GLY A 280 7.39 27.46 3.67
CA GLY A 280 7.24 26.15 3.01
C GLY A 280 5.83 25.87 2.51
N GLN A 281 4.81 26.36 3.25
CA GLN A 281 3.40 26.28 2.85
C GLN A 281 3.09 27.21 1.65
N TRP A 282 3.78 28.35 1.53
CA TRP A 282 3.58 29.32 0.45
C TRP A 282 4.19 28.85 -0.88
N LEU A 283 5.35 28.20 -0.84
CA LEU A 283 6.04 27.70 -2.04
C LEU A 283 5.41 26.42 -2.61
N TRP A 284 4.74 25.62 -1.80
CA TRP A 284 4.19 24.32 -2.19
C TRP A 284 2.74 24.11 -1.73
N PRO A 285 1.77 24.87 -2.27
CA PRO A 285 0.38 24.90 -1.81
C PRO A 285 -0.43 23.63 -2.16
N THR A 286 0.22 22.60 -2.72
CA THR A 286 -0.46 21.45 -3.31
C THR A 286 -0.73 20.37 -2.27
N GLY A 287 -1.97 20.35 -1.78
CA GLY A 287 -2.56 19.22 -1.08
C GLY A 287 -3.98 19.55 -0.62
N TYR A 288 -4.99 19.03 -1.30
CA TYR A 288 -6.32 18.91 -0.72
C TYR A 288 -6.18 18.05 0.56
N GLY A 289 -6.51 18.59 1.73
CA GLY A 289 -6.32 17.92 3.02
C GLY A 289 -5.12 18.39 3.87
N GLY A 290 -4.46 19.52 3.54
CA GLY A 290 -3.44 20.15 4.40
C GLY A 290 -2.02 19.61 4.24
N TYR A 291 -1.79 18.66 3.33
CA TYR A 291 -0.48 18.04 3.09
C TYR A 291 0.32 18.75 1.99
N GLY A 292 0.98 19.87 2.29
CA GLY A 292 1.94 20.47 1.35
C GLY A 292 3.11 19.51 1.03
N GLY A 293 3.47 19.33 -0.25
CA GLY A 293 4.75 18.72 -0.69
C GLY A 293 4.69 17.82 -1.94
N PHE A 294 5.76 17.06 -2.23
CA PHE A 294 5.91 16.29 -3.48
C PHE A 294 5.04 15.02 -3.57
N SER A 295 4.55 14.73 -4.77
CA SER A 295 3.81 13.50 -5.05
C SER A 295 4.73 12.26 -5.08
N PRO A 296 4.21 11.05 -4.82
CA PRO A 296 5.00 9.82 -4.94
C PRO A 296 5.61 9.59 -6.33
N ALA A 297 4.92 9.96 -7.41
CA ALA A 297 5.48 9.86 -8.77
C ALA A 297 6.68 10.80 -8.98
N PHE A 298 6.60 12.03 -8.47
CA PHE A 298 7.75 12.94 -8.47
C PHE A 298 8.93 12.33 -7.70
N CYS A 299 8.65 11.73 -6.55
CA CYS A 299 9.64 11.06 -5.72
C CYS A 299 10.32 9.90 -6.47
N ILE A 300 9.56 8.99 -7.09
CA ILE A 300 10.09 7.89 -7.92
C ILE A 300 10.99 8.42 -9.05
N CYS A 301 10.52 9.40 -9.82
CA CYS A 301 11.28 9.99 -10.92
C CYS A 301 12.59 10.60 -10.43
N THR A 302 12.58 11.22 -9.25
CA THR A 302 13.77 11.86 -8.70
C THR A 302 14.77 10.84 -8.17
N LEU A 303 14.31 9.76 -7.54
CA LEU A 303 15.17 8.64 -7.13
C LEU A 303 15.88 8.02 -8.34
N LEU A 304 15.13 7.74 -9.40
CA LEU A 304 15.66 7.24 -10.67
C LEU A 304 16.63 8.24 -11.32
N GLY A 305 16.32 9.53 -11.24
CA GLY A 305 17.20 10.61 -11.73
C GLY A 305 18.53 10.66 -10.98
N MET A 306 18.51 10.54 -9.66
CA MET A 306 19.72 10.46 -8.85
C MET A 306 20.53 9.20 -9.16
N ALA A 307 19.88 8.04 -9.29
CA ALA A 307 20.57 6.81 -9.69
C ALA A 307 21.21 6.94 -11.09
N SER A 308 20.51 7.56 -12.04
CA SER A 308 21.03 7.87 -13.38
C SER A 308 22.27 8.76 -13.30
N LEU A 309 22.22 9.82 -12.50
CA LEU A 309 23.34 10.74 -12.34
C LEU A 309 24.53 10.13 -11.60
N VAL A 310 24.30 9.33 -10.56
CA VAL A 310 25.38 8.63 -9.82
C VAL A 310 26.08 7.64 -10.74
N THR A 311 25.33 6.85 -11.51
CA THR A 311 25.93 5.89 -12.45
C THR A 311 26.69 6.59 -13.58
N ALA A 312 26.19 7.71 -14.08
CA ALA A 312 26.92 8.55 -15.04
C ALA A 312 28.19 9.15 -14.42
N SER A 313 28.14 9.65 -13.19
CA SER A 313 29.31 10.19 -12.51
C SER A 313 30.38 9.11 -12.24
N MET A 314 29.95 7.91 -11.88
CA MET A 314 30.82 6.76 -11.66
C MET A 314 31.52 6.29 -12.94
N SER A 315 31.00 6.57 -14.14
CA SER A 315 31.67 6.15 -15.38
C SER A 315 33.00 6.88 -15.63
N PHE A 316 33.20 8.05 -15.00
CA PHE A 316 34.44 8.82 -15.11
C PHE A 316 35.54 8.33 -14.17
N VAL A 317 35.20 7.48 -13.20
CA VAL A 317 36.17 6.89 -12.27
C VAL A 317 36.85 5.68 -12.91
N ARG A 318 38.17 5.54 -12.70
CA ARG A 318 38.95 4.39 -13.21
C ARG A 318 38.33 3.07 -12.77
N ARG A 319 38.27 2.07 -13.67
CA ARG A 319 37.58 0.78 -13.43
C ARG A 319 37.94 0.11 -12.10
N ARG A 320 39.22 0.08 -11.72
CA ARG A 320 39.69 -0.51 -10.46
C ARG A 320 39.17 0.26 -9.23
N LEU A 321 39.21 1.59 -9.27
CA LEU A 321 38.70 2.44 -8.19
C LEU A 321 37.18 2.36 -8.06
N ARG A 322 36.44 2.15 -9.16
CA ARG A 322 34.98 1.95 -9.10
C ARG A 322 34.59 0.78 -8.20
N ILE A 323 35.29 -0.35 -8.33
CA ILE A 323 35.04 -1.54 -7.51
C ILE A 323 35.33 -1.23 -6.04
N VAL A 324 36.47 -0.59 -5.75
CA VAL A 324 36.83 -0.19 -4.39
C VAL A 324 35.81 0.75 -3.77
N LEU A 325 35.32 1.75 -4.53
CA LEU A 325 34.29 2.68 -4.04
C LEU A 325 32.96 1.99 -3.79
N VAL A 326 32.54 1.07 -4.65
CA VAL A 326 31.29 0.31 -4.46
C VAL A 326 31.37 -0.59 -3.24
N LEU A 327 32.47 -1.34 -3.08
CA LEU A 327 32.71 -2.17 -1.90
C LEU A 327 32.84 -1.32 -0.63
N GLY A 328 33.57 -0.21 -0.71
CA GLY A 328 33.70 0.75 0.38
C GLY A 328 32.36 1.35 0.80
N ALA A 329 31.50 1.71 -0.16
CA ALA A 329 30.15 2.18 0.10
C ALA A 329 29.28 1.08 0.75
N PHE A 330 29.38 -0.16 0.28
CA PHE A 330 28.67 -1.30 0.88
C PHE A 330 29.08 -1.53 2.35
N VAL A 331 30.39 -1.55 2.63
CA VAL A 331 30.92 -1.67 3.99
C VAL A 331 30.50 -0.46 4.84
N TRP A 332 30.58 0.76 4.29
CA TRP A 332 30.16 1.97 4.98
C TRP A 332 28.68 1.95 5.34
N ILE A 333 27.80 1.51 4.44
CA ILE A 333 26.37 1.36 4.72
C ILE A 333 26.16 0.38 5.88
N GLY A 334 26.89 -0.74 5.92
CA GLY A 334 26.84 -1.67 7.06
C GLY A 334 27.24 -0.99 8.38
N LEU A 335 28.38 -0.29 8.40
CA LEU A 335 28.89 0.40 9.58
C LEU A 335 27.99 1.56 10.04
N ALA A 336 27.43 2.32 9.10
CA ALA A 336 26.55 3.46 9.36
C ALA A 336 25.17 3.03 9.90
N ASN A 337 24.79 1.76 9.77
CA ASN A 337 23.53 1.23 10.26
C ASN A 337 23.72 0.20 11.39
N ARG A 338 24.88 0.23 12.07
CA ARG A 338 25.20 -0.67 13.20
C ARG A 338 24.44 -0.35 14.50
N ASP A 339 23.91 0.86 14.66
CA ASP A 339 23.11 1.22 15.85
C ASP A 339 21.74 0.55 15.73
N ASP A 340 21.48 -0.44 16.58
CA ASP A 340 20.22 -1.18 16.63
C ASP A 340 19.02 -0.24 16.74
N PHE A 341 19.15 0.89 17.44
CA PHE A 341 18.03 1.81 17.68
C PHE A 341 18.12 3.07 16.82
N LYS A 342 18.70 2.96 15.62
CA LYS A 342 18.71 4.05 14.64
C LYS A 342 17.30 4.39 14.14
N LEU A 343 16.47 3.37 13.94
CA LEU A 343 15.03 3.49 13.65
C LEU A 343 14.27 3.21 14.94
N ARG A 344 13.18 3.95 15.17
CA ARG A 344 12.48 3.94 16.47
C ARG A 344 10.98 4.14 16.26
N PHE A 345 10.20 3.57 17.16
CA PHE A 345 8.80 3.92 17.30
C PHE A 345 8.64 5.21 18.10
N GLU A 346 7.55 5.92 17.85
CA GLU A 346 7.17 7.11 18.60
C GLU A 346 6.66 6.71 20.00
N HIS A 347 6.88 7.56 21.02
CA HIS A 347 6.36 7.36 22.39
C HIS A 347 6.75 6.04 23.10
N ILE A 348 7.84 5.40 22.69
CA ILE A 348 8.47 4.28 23.41
C ILE A 348 9.84 4.71 23.94
N SER A 349 10.16 4.35 25.18
CA SER A 349 11.48 4.64 25.77
C SER A 349 12.55 3.68 25.25
N TYR A 350 13.60 4.25 24.66
CA TYR A 350 14.81 3.53 24.23
C TYR A 350 16.01 3.85 25.13
N ALA A 351 15.77 4.43 26.31
CA ALA A 351 16.82 4.78 27.27
C ALA A 351 17.35 3.54 28.00
N THR A 352 16.46 2.60 28.31
CA THR A 352 16.74 1.31 28.93
C THR A 352 16.34 0.18 27.98
N LYS A 353 17.04 -0.94 28.06
CA LYS A 353 16.67 -2.17 27.34
C LYS A 353 15.97 -3.10 28.31
N SER A 354 14.79 -3.60 27.94
CA SER A 354 14.15 -4.69 28.66
C SER A 354 14.91 -6.00 28.42
N LYS A 355 15.27 -6.71 29.50
CA LYS A 355 15.83 -8.05 29.40
C LYS A 355 14.68 -9.02 29.14
N LEU A 356 14.81 -9.82 28.08
CA LEU A 356 13.83 -10.86 27.82
C LEU A 356 13.89 -11.91 28.96
N PRO A 357 12.75 -12.31 29.53
CA PRO A 357 12.74 -13.32 30.59
C PRO A 357 13.30 -14.65 30.09
N GLU A 358 14.29 -15.19 30.78
CA GLU A 358 14.98 -16.45 30.42
C GLU A 358 14.04 -17.66 30.42
N ASN A 359 13.00 -17.68 31.28
CA ASN A 359 12.06 -18.80 31.41
C ASN A 359 10.63 -18.38 31.05
N THR A 360 10.33 -18.35 29.73
CA THR A 360 9.03 -17.85 29.25
C THR A 360 7.87 -18.79 29.58
N GLU A 361 8.11 -20.09 29.76
CA GLU A 361 7.06 -21.09 30.06
C GLU A 361 6.44 -20.91 31.45
N GLU A 362 7.25 -20.65 32.49
CA GLU A 362 6.76 -20.43 33.87
C GLU A 362 5.84 -19.19 33.95
N LYS A 363 6.16 -18.11 33.23
CA LYS A 363 5.34 -16.89 33.19
C LYS A 363 3.96 -17.11 32.57
N PHE A 364 3.80 -18.06 31.65
CA PHE A 364 2.49 -18.37 31.08
C PHE A 364 1.67 -19.34 31.95
N GLY A 365 2.32 -20.11 32.83
CA GLY A 365 1.67 -20.93 33.85
C GLY A 365 1.25 -20.16 35.11
N ASP A 366 1.67 -18.90 35.23
CA ASP A 366 1.32 -18.03 36.34
C ASP A 366 -0.19 -17.71 36.33
N THR A 367 -0.84 -18.01 37.46
CA THR A 367 -2.27 -17.77 37.68
C THR A 367 -2.56 -16.40 38.29
N THR A 368 -1.55 -15.60 38.62
CA THR A 368 -1.76 -14.26 39.17
C THR A 368 -2.27 -13.31 38.08
N PRO A 369 -3.41 -12.63 38.31
CA PRO A 369 -3.88 -11.59 37.40
C PRO A 369 -2.83 -10.48 37.28
N ASP A 370 -2.55 -10.05 36.06
CA ASP A 370 -1.65 -8.92 35.85
C ASP A 370 -2.36 -7.62 36.28
N PRO A 371 -1.84 -6.89 37.29
CA PRO A 371 -2.51 -5.68 37.80
C PRO A 371 -2.55 -4.54 36.79
N HIS A 372 -1.76 -4.61 35.71
CA HIS A 372 -1.68 -3.60 34.66
C HIS A 372 -2.53 -3.96 33.43
N LEU A 373 -3.16 -5.14 33.38
CA LEU A 373 -4.03 -5.57 32.29
C LEU A 373 -5.47 -5.80 32.77
N ALA A 374 -6.42 -5.65 31.85
CA ALA A 374 -7.80 -6.01 32.09
C ALA A 374 -7.93 -7.54 32.12
N SER A 375 -8.42 -8.11 33.23
CA SER A 375 -8.67 -9.55 33.33
C SER A 375 -9.69 -9.99 32.28
N ASN A 376 -9.35 -11.01 31.48
CA ASN A 376 -10.24 -11.54 30.45
C ASN A 376 -11.54 -12.10 31.02
N ASP A 377 -11.47 -12.80 32.14
CA ASP A 377 -12.64 -13.42 32.78
C ASP A 377 -13.59 -12.35 33.36
N GLN A 378 -13.04 -11.33 34.03
CA GLN A 378 -13.84 -10.20 34.55
C GLN A 378 -14.45 -9.39 33.41
N ALA A 379 -13.70 -9.12 32.35
CA ALA A 379 -14.19 -8.34 31.22
C ALA A 379 -15.27 -9.07 30.41
N LEU A 380 -15.27 -10.42 30.38
CA LEU A 380 -16.38 -11.20 29.85
C LEU A 380 -17.62 -11.14 30.77
N GLY A 381 -17.43 -11.19 32.08
CA GLY A 381 -18.50 -11.02 33.07
C GLY A 381 -19.17 -9.65 32.97
N HIS A 382 -18.40 -8.57 32.99
CA HIS A 382 -18.94 -7.21 32.86
C HIS A 382 -19.59 -6.97 31.48
N TRP A 383 -19.05 -7.55 30.41
CA TRP A 383 -19.71 -7.50 29.10
C TRP A 383 -21.08 -8.18 29.13
N LEU A 384 -21.18 -9.36 29.75
CA LEU A 384 -22.46 -10.06 29.89
C LEU A 384 -23.47 -9.26 30.71
N GLU A 385 -23.04 -8.66 31.82
CA GLU A 385 -23.85 -7.75 32.62
C GLU A 385 -24.31 -6.53 31.81
N HIS A 386 -23.39 -5.91 31.05
CA HIS A 386 -23.67 -4.77 30.19
C HIS A 386 -24.74 -5.05 29.15
N ILE A 387 -24.69 -6.23 28.52
CA ILE A 387 -25.71 -6.66 27.56
C ILE A 387 -27.02 -6.95 28.29
N HIS A 388 -26.98 -7.65 29.42
CA HIS A 388 -28.19 -7.98 30.17
C HIS A 388 -28.96 -6.75 30.67
N GLU A 389 -28.27 -5.67 31.00
CA GLU A 389 -28.89 -4.39 31.37
C GLU A 389 -29.66 -3.74 30.20
N ARG A 390 -29.28 -4.03 28.95
CA ARG A 390 -29.83 -3.39 27.74
C ARG A 390 -30.84 -4.25 27.00
N GLU A 391 -30.64 -5.56 27.00
CA GLU A 391 -31.37 -6.53 26.18
C GLU A 391 -32.15 -7.57 27.00
N GLY A 392 -32.00 -7.55 28.34
CA GLY A 392 -32.63 -8.53 29.23
C GLY A 392 -31.74 -9.74 29.51
N ARG A 393 -32.23 -10.70 30.30
CA ARG A 393 -31.41 -11.80 30.84
C ARG A 393 -31.30 -13.03 29.92
N ASP A 394 -31.67 -12.89 28.65
CA ASP A 394 -31.48 -13.96 27.67
C ASP A 394 -30.00 -14.04 27.25
N LYS A 395 -29.55 -15.24 26.88
CA LYS A 395 -28.15 -15.44 26.50
C LYS A 395 -27.82 -14.61 25.24
N PRO A 396 -26.84 -13.70 25.26
CA PRO A 396 -26.57 -12.84 24.12
C PRO A 396 -25.76 -13.54 23.02
N LYS A 397 -25.72 -12.93 21.83
CA LYS A 397 -24.74 -13.28 20.81
C LYS A 397 -23.38 -12.68 21.16
N LEU A 398 -22.30 -13.38 20.86
CA LEU A 398 -20.94 -12.83 20.96
C LEU A 398 -20.31 -12.71 19.58
N VAL A 399 -19.75 -11.54 19.27
CA VAL A 399 -19.11 -11.26 17.98
C VAL A 399 -17.60 -11.09 18.16
N VAL A 400 -16.85 -11.80 17.32
CA VAL A 400 -15.40 -11.60 17.13
C VAL A 400 -15.16 -11.16 15.69
N VAL A 401 -14.45 -10.06 15.51
CA VAL A 401 -14.15 -9.49 14.19
C VAL A 401 -12.71 -9.78 13.80
N CYS A 402 -12.53 -10.21 12.56
CA CYS A 402 -11.26 -10.43 11.90
C CYS A 402 -11.13 -9.47 10.71
N VAL A 403 -10.06 -8.68 10.66
CA VAL A 403 -9.80 -7.73 9.56
C VAL A 403 -8.50 -8.09 8.84
N THR A 404 -8.54 -8.16 7.51
CA THR A 404 -7.35 -8.51 6.73
C THR A 404 -6.34 -7.38 6.60
N GLY A 405 -5.08 -7.72 6.33
CA GLY A 405 -4.12 -6.76 5.78
C GLY A 405 -4.43 -6.40 4.32
N GLY A 406 -4.14 -5.14 3.94
CA GLY A 406 -4.34 -4.60 2.58
C GLY A 406 -4.16 -3.08 2.48
N ALA A 407 -3.25 -2.52 3.31
CA ALA A 407 -3.01 -1.09 3.43
C ALA A 407 -4.31 -0.26 3.62
N ILE A 408 -4.34 0.97 3.09
CA ILE A 408 -5.46 1.91 3.29
C ILE A 408 -6.80 1.38 2.77
N ARG A 409 -6.78 0.56 1.71
CA ARG A 409 -7.98 -0.06 1.12
C ARG A 409 -8.66 -0.99 2.11
N SER A 410 -7.90 -1.89 2.76
CA SER A 410 -8.46 -2.75 3.80
C SER A 410 -8.92 -1.96 5.04
N GLY A 411 -8.21 -0.89 5.41
CA GLY A 411 -8.61 -0.02 6.51
C GLY A 411 -9.97 0.64 6.26
N TYR A 412 -10.16 1.22 5.08
CA TYR A 412 -11.44 1.80 4.66
C TYR A 412 -12.55 0.75 4.52
N TRP A 413 -12.25 -0.40 3.91
CA TRP A 413 -13.23 -1.48 3.80
C TRP A 413 -13.71 -1.98 5.18
N SER A 414 -12.79 -2.09 6.14
CA SER A 414 -13.11 -2.48 7.51
C SER A 414 -14.09 -1.50 8.17
N THR A 415 -13.91 -0.19 7.97
CA THR A 415 -14.84 0.80 8.51
C THR A 415 -16.20 0.77 7.81
N VAL A 416 -16.24 0.56 6.50
CA VAL A 416 -17.49 0.42 5.73
C VAL A 416 -18.31 -0.75 6.25
N VAL A 417 -17.72 -1.94 6.39
CA VAL A 417 -18.44 -3.14 6.84
C VAL A 417 -18.90 -3.00 8.29
N LEU A 418 -18.04 -2.54 9.20
CA LEU A 418 -18.40 -2.39 10.61
C LEU A 418 -19.52 -1.36 10.82
N LYS A 419 -19.48 -0.25 10.08
CA LYS A 419 -20.55 0.74 10.08
C LYS A 419 -21.86 0.14 9.52
N ARG A 420 -21.78 -0.57 8.39
CA ARG A 420 -22.95 -1.19 7.75
C ARG A 420 -23.63 -2.23 8.64
N LEU A 421 -22.85 -3.08 9.33
CA LEU A 421 -23.38 -4.06 10.28
C LEU A 421 -24.05 -3.38 11.48
N GLY A 422 -23.44 -2.31 12.00
CA GLY A 422 -24.00 -1.50 13.09
C GLY A 422 -25.28 -0.74 12.75
N GLU A 423 -25.46 -0.37 11.49
CA GLU A 423 -26.67 0.32 10.97
C GLU A 423 -27.78 -0.66 10.56
N THR A 424 -27.50 -1.97 10.58
CA THR A 424 -28.49 -3.00 10.21
C THR A 424 -29.41 -3.26 11.39
N ILE A 425 -30.69 -2.91 11.26
CA ILE A 425 -31.69 -2.93 12.35
C ILE A 425 -31.86 -4.34 12.93
N GLU A 426 -31.83 -5.38 12.10
CA GLU A 426 -32.01 -6.77 12.53
C GLU A 426 -30.82 -7.31 13.32
N LEU A 427 -29.66 -6.65 13.24
CA LEU A 427 -28.47 -6.95 14.05
C LEU A 427 -28.47 -6.04 15.28
N ASP A 428 -29.59 -6.05 16.02
CA ASP A 428 -29.84 -5.14 17.15
C ASP A 428 -28.58 -4.96 18.00
N ARG A 429 -28.22 -3.69 18.24
CA ARG A 429 -27.04 -3.30 19.03
C ARG A 429 -25.73 -4.01 18.67
N PHE A 430 -25.52 -4.41 17.40
CA PHE A 430 -24.33 -5.15 16.93
C PHE A 430 -23.00 -4.70 17.56
N HIS A 431 -22.77 -3.39 17.67
CA HIS A 431 -21.56 -2.81 18.27
C HIS A 431 -21.29 -3.29 19.70
N ASP A 432 -22.33 -3.44 20.53
CA ASP A 432 -22.23 -3.87 21.92
C ASP A 432 -21.87 -5.37 22.01
N HIS A 433 -22.24 -6.16 21.00
CA HIS A 433 -21.89 -7.58 20.91
C HIS A 433 -20.46 -7.86 20.41
N VAL A 434 -19.78 -6.86 19.83
CA VAL A 434 -18.38 -7.03 19.40
C VAL A 434 -17.47 -7.05 20.62
N ARG A 435 -16.92 -8.22 20.94
CA ARG A 435 -16.05 -8.38 22.12
C ARG A 435 -14.57 -8.25 21.78
N VAL A 436 -14.12 -8.82 20.67
CA VAL A 436 -12.71 -8.82 20.27
C VAL A 436 -12.57 -8.49 18.80
N ILE A 437 -11.56 -7.68 18.47
CA ILE A 437 -11.13 -7.45 17.08
C ILE A 437 -9.65 -7.83 16.96
N ALA A 438 -9.37 -8.71 16.01
CA ALA A 438 -8.03 -9.14 15.63
C ALA A 438 -7.85 -9.02 14.12
N GLY A 439 -6.61 -9.02 13.65
CA GLY A 439 -6.37 -8.73 12.25
C GLY A 439 -4.92 -8.43 11.95
N SER A 440 -4.71 -7.90 10.75
CA SER A 440 -3.39 -7.52 10.27
C SER A 440 -3.36 -6.14 9.60
N SER A 441 -2.21 -5.46 9.74
CA SER A 441 -1.82 -4.33 8.90
C SER A 441 -2.89 -3.23 8.82
N GLY A 442 -3.15 -2.71 7.61
CA GLY A 442 -4.14 -1.65 7.37
C GLY A 442 -5.57 -1.97 7.83
N GLY A 443 -5.99 -3.24 7.89
CA GLY A 443 -7.28 -3.61 8.48
C GLY A 443 -7.35 -3.27 9.97
N MET A 444 -6.27 -3.54 10.71
CA MET A 444 -6.18 -3.17 12.13
C MET A 444 -6.10 -1.67 12.36
N VAL A 445 -5.58 -0.90 11.39
CA VAL A 445 -5.68 0.57 11.42
C VAL A 445 -7.15 0.98 11.34
N GLY A 446 -7.92 0.43 10.39
CA GLY A 446 -9.37 0.68 10.28
C GLY A 446 -10.15 0.25 11.54
N ALA A 447 -9.81 -0.90 12.12
CA ALA A 447 -10.39 -1.37 13.37
C ALA A 447 -10.06 -0.43 14.55
N ALA A 448 -8.84 0.09 14.65
CA ALA A 448 -8.46 1.06 15.67
C ALA A 448 -9.27 2.36 15.55
N TYR A 449 -9.50 2.85 14.33
CA TYR A 449 -10.39 3.99 14.08
C TYR A 449 -11.84 3.70 14.50
N TYR A 450 -12.34 2.49 14.25
CA TYR A 450 -13.66 2.08 14.68
C TYR A 450 -13.80 2.07 16.22
N VAL A 451 -12.80 1.57 16.94
CA VAL A 451 -12.82 1.60 18.42
C VAL A 451 -12.69 3.03 18.95
N ALA A 452 -11.85 3.86 18.35
CA ALA A 452 -11.77 5.29 18.69
C ALA A 452 -13.10 6.01 18.46
N TRP A 453 -13.82 5.67 17.39
CA TRP A 453 -15.16 6.18 17.07
C TRP A 453 -16.22 5.74 18.08
N LEU A 454 -16.22 4.46 18.49
CA LEU A 454 -17.10 3.99 19.56
C LEU A 454 -16.81 4.70 20.89
N ARG A 455 -15.53 4.86 21.24
CA ARG A 455 -15.09 5.56 22.45
C ARG A 455 -15.56 7.02 22.46
N SER A 456 -15.51 7.71 21.32
CA SER A 456 -15.94 9.11 21.22
C SER A 456 -17.47 9.26 21.13
N GLY A 457 -18.26 8.25 21.50
CA GLY A 457 -19.71 8.31 21.37
C GLY A 457 -20.19 8.48 19.92
N ARG A 458 -19.40 8.05 18.93
CA ARG A 458 -19.67 8.15 17.49
C ARG A 458 -19.68 9.57 16.92
N GLU A 459 -18.98 10.51 17.56
CA GLU A 459 -18.95 11.94 17.23
C GLU A 459 -18.37 12.34 15.86
N PHE A 460 -17.52 11.51 15.23
CA PHE A 460 -16.90 11.83 13.94
C PHE A 460 -17.32 10.87 12.82
N ASP A 461 -17.14 11.27 11.56
CA ASP A 461 -17.37 10.37 10.43
C ASP A 461 -16.22 9.37 10.31
N LEU A 462 -16.49 8.13 10.72
CA LEU A 462 -15.53 7.03 10.73
C LEU A 462 -14.86 6.80 9.36
N ARG A 463 -15.59 6.97 8.24
CA ARG A 463 -15.01 6.71 6.90
C ARG A 463 -14.03 7.81 6.50
N ASN A 464 -14.34 9.06 6.82
CA ASN A 464 -13.52 10.22 6.47
C ASN A 464 -12.33 10.43 7.43
N ALA A 465 -12.37 9.84 8.62
CA ALA A 465 -11.28 9.92 9.59
C ALA A 465 -10.04 9.08 9.21
N VAL A 466 -10.22 8.04 8.40
CA VAL A 466 -9.13 7.19 7.90
C VAL A 466 -8.34 7.95 6.81
N PRO A 467 -7.03 8.26 6.98
CA PRO A 467 -6.34 9.17 6.08
C PRO A 467 -6.05 8.55 4.71
N LEU A 468 -6.80 8.98 3.70
CA LEU A 468 -6.83 8.42 2.35
C LEU A 468 -5.50 8.55 1.57
N GLN A 469 -4.61 9.45 2.01
CA GLN A 469 -3.32 9.74 1.38
C GLN A 469 -2.10 9.49 2.30
N SER A 470 -2.28 8.67 3.34
CA SER A 470 -1.26 8.44 4.41
C SER A 470 0.11 7.93 3.94
N LEU A 471 0.26 7.52 2.68
CA LEU A 471 1.53 7.04 2.12
C LEU A 471 2.31 8.13 1.36
N TRP A 472 1.79 9.34 1.23
CA TRP A 472 2.52 10.46 0.62
C TRP A 472 3.74 10.88 1.43
N PRO A 473 3.64 11.10 2.77
CA PRO A 473 4.82 11.39 3.59
C PRO A 473 5.85 10.26 3.56
N VAL A 474 5.37 9.01 3.49
CA VAL A 474 6.22 7.82 3.37
C VAL A 474 7.05 7.85 2.08
N ALA A 475 6.41 8.10 0.93
CA ALA A 475 7.10 8.18 -0.36
C ALA A 475 8.18 9.28 -0.39
N ARG A 476 7.90 10.43 0.24
CA ARG A 476 8.85 11.53 0.39
C ARG A 476 10.04 11.10 1.24
N HIS A 477 9.82 10.46 2.38
CA HIS A 477 10.90 9.95 3.21
C HIS A 477 11.76 8.91 2.47
N MET A 478 11.14 7.95 1.77
CA MET A 478 11.85 6.92 0.99
C MET A 478 12.80 7.50 -0.04
N THR A 479 12.45 8.65 -0.63
CA THR A 479 13.21 9.26 -1.72
C THR A 479 14.23 10.27 -1.22
N LEU A 480 13.82 11.14 -0.31
CA LEU A 480 14.56 12.35 0.07
C LEU A 480 15.39 12.14 1.35
N ARG A 481 14.92 11.29 2.28
CA ARG A 481 15.53 11.12 3.60
C ARG A 481 16.26 9.79 3.76
N ASP A 482 15.67 8.70 3.33
CA ASP A 482 16.20 7.36 3.59
C ASP A 482 17.58 7.11 2.96
N PRO A 483 17.87 7.51 1.70
CA PRO A 483 19.20 7.37 1.13
C PRO A 483 20.27 8.14 1.93
N LEU A 484 19.93 9.33 2.43
CA LEU A 484 20.84 10.13 3.26
C LEU A 484 21.02 9.50 4.65
N LYS A 485 19.92 9.07 5.29
CA LYS A 485 19.97 8.37 6.58
C LYS A 485 20.77 7.08 6.50
N MET A 486 20.66 6.33 5.41
CA MET A 486 21.42 5.10 5.19
C MET A 486 22.94 5.35 5.22
N LEU A 487 23.39 6.51 4.75
CA LEU A 487 24.81 6.88 4.69
C LEU A 487 25.34 7.52 5.98
N LEU A 488 24.49 7.92 6.91
CA LEU A 488 24.91 8.63 8.12
C LEU A 488 24.92 7.69 9.33
N PRO A 489 26.01 7.63 10.12
CA PRO A 489 26.12 6.71 11.26
C PRO A 489 25.33 7.15 12.50
N PHE A 490 24.72 8.33 12.47
CA PHE A 490 23.96 8.93 13.57
C PHE A 490 22.51 9.17 13.17
N ARG A 491 21.65 9.36 14.17
CA ARG A 491 20.23 9.67 13.96
C ARG A 491 20.09 11.11 13.48
N LEU A 492 19.40 11.29 12.36
CA LEU A 492 18.89 12.59 11.94
C LEU A 492 17.53 12.82 12.60
N GLY A 493 17.30 14.05 13.09
CA GLY A 493 16.02 14.46 13.67
C GLY A 493 14.83 14.29 12.71
N GLY A 494 13.60 14.37 13.25
CA GLY A 494 12.34 14.30 12.51
C GLY A 494 11.84 12.90 12.11
N GLY A 495 12.36 11.83 12.72
CA GLY A 495 11.79 10.48 12.64
C GLY A 495 11.96 9.76 11.29
N ASP A 496 11.78 8.43 11.25
CA ASP A 496 11.83 7.63 10.01
C ASP A 496 10.50 7.63 9.25
N ARG A 497 10.46 6.99 8.07
CA ARG A 497 9.23 6.95 7.24
C ARG A 497 8.06 6.24 7.93
N GLY A 498 8.32 5.42 8.94
CA GLY A 498 7.31 4.81 9.78
C GLY A 498 6.68 5.79 10.77
N ILE A 499 7.47 6.71 11.34
CA ILE A 499 6.97 7.81 12.15
C ILE A 499 6.15 8.78 11.29
N ALA A 500 6.61 9.08 10.07
CA ALA A 500 5.85 9.93 9.14
C ALA A 500 4.46 9.35 8.82
N LEU A 501 4.36 8.02 8.67
CA LEU A 501 3.07 7.34 8.51
C LEU A 501 2.18 7.47 9.75
N GLU A 502 2.77 7.33 10.94
CA GLU A 502 2.06 7.40 12.20
C GLU A 502 1.52 8.80 12.50
N GLN A 503 2.26 9.84 12.12
CA GLN A 503 1.86 11.25 12.26
C GLN A 503 0.59 11.59 11.47
N ASP A 504 0.31 10.88 10.37
CA ASP A 504 -0.93 11.06 9.61
C ASP A 504 -2.15 10.51 10.35
N TRP A 505 -1.98 9.57 11.27
CA TRP A 505 -3.09 8.95 12.03
C TRP A 505 -3.47 9.78 13.26
N THR A 506 -3.83 11.05 13.04
CA THR A 506 -4.04 12.06 14.10
C THR A 506 -5.02 11.61 15.20
N VAL A 507 -6.14 10.99 14.83
CA VAL A 507 -7.12 10.44 15.79
C VAL A 507 -6.51 9.36 16.67
N LEU A 508 -5.75 8.42 16.08
CA LEU A 508 -5.14 7.31 16.84
C LEU A 508 -3.95 7.80 17.68
N ARG A 509 -3.20 8.78 17.18
CA ARG A 509 -2.01 9.34 17.85
C ARG A 509 -2.38 10.14 19.10
N ASN A 510 -3.59 10.68 19.16
CA ASN A 510 -4.11 11.40 20.33
C ASN A 510 -4.60 10.47 21.45
N LEU A 511 -4.56 9.14 21.26
CA LEU A 511 -5.00 8.15 22.25
C LEU A 511 -3.83 7.27 22.66
N ARG A 512 -3.62 7.13 23.98
CA ARG A 512 -2.77 6.05 24.51
C ARG A 512 -3.57 4.77 24.45
N PHE A 513 -2.91 3.65 24.17
CA PHE A 513 -3.61 2.39 24.10
C PHE A 513 -4.22 2.01 25.45
N ALA A 514 -3.51 2.30 26.55
CA ALA A 514 -4.00 2.13 27.91
C ALA A 514 -5.27 2.94 28.24
N ASP A 515 -5.53 4.05 27.52
CA ASP A 515 -6.74 4.85 27.76
C ASP A 515 -8.01 4.05 27.43
N LEU A 516 -7.93 2.99 26.62
CA LEU A 516 -9.06 2.12 26.28
C LEU A 516 -9.34 1.07 27.36
N ARG A 517 -8.35 0.77 28.23
CA ARG A 517 -8.34 -0.37 29.13
C ARG A 517 -9.56 -0.44 30.04
N THR A 518 -9.96 0.68 30.65
CA THR A 518 -11.10 0.69 31.58
C THR A 518 -12.39 0.33 30.86
N ALA A 519 -12.66 0.95 29.71
CA ALA A 519 -13.88 0.66 28.95
C ALA A 519 -13.87 -0.74 28.32
N GLU A 520 -12.69 -1.27 27.96
CA GLU A 520 -12.52 -2.67 27.53
C GLU A 520 -12.74 -3.65 28.71
N ALA A 521 -12.32 -3.30 29.92
CA ALA A 521 -12.51 -4.11 31.13
C ALA A 521 -13.96 -4.11 31.63
N GLU A 522 -14.68 -3.01 31.42
CA GLU A 522 -16.12 -2.87 31.70
C GLU A 522 -16.99 -3.51 30.60
N GLY A 523 -16.40 -4.06 29.54
CA GLY A 523 -17.15 -4.67 28.43
C GLY A 523 -17.89 -3.68 27.53
N LYS A 524 -17.63 -2.37 27.66
CA LYS A 524 -18.27 -1.30 26.86
C LYS A 524 -17.61 -1.08 25.51
N LEU A 525 -16.32 -1.43 25.38
CA LEU A 525 -15.58 -1.37 24.13
C LEU A 525 -15.02 -2.76 23.76
N PRO A 526 -14.93 -3.07 22.46
CA PRO A 526 -14.24 -4.27 22.00
C PRO A 526 -12.74 -4.18 22.33
N SER A 527 -12.14 -5.30 22.73
CA SER A 527 -10.70 -5.39 22.95
C SER A 527 -9.96 -5.56 21.61
N LEU A 528 -8.95 -4.71 21.37
CA LEU A 528 -8.04 -4.84 20.24
C LEU A 528 -6.90 -5.81 20.57
N ILE A 529 -6.60 -6.73 19.65
CA ILE A 529 -5.42 -7.61 19.74
C ILE A 529 -4.58 -7.45 18.48
N PHE A 530 -3.51 -6.65 18.57
CA PHE A 530 -2.51 -6.56 17.50
C PHE A 530 -1.56 -7.75 17.59
N SER A 531 -1.10 -8.24 16.45
CA SER A 531 -0.23 -9.44 16.39
C SER A 531 0.91 -9.33 15.37
N PRO A 532 1.70 -8.25 15.37
CA PRO A 532 2.88 -8.17 14.51
C PRO A 532 3.83 -9.36 14.72
N MET A 533 4.66 -9.65 13.73
CA MET A 533 5.63 -10.76 13.78
C MET A 533 7.01 -10.25 14.18
N LEU A 534 7.71 -11.00 15.01
CA LEU A 534 9.12 -10.81 15.31
C LEU A 534 9.96 -11.47 14.21
N VAL A 535 10.88 -10.72 13.60
CA VAL A 535 11.72 -11.23 12.51
C VAL A 535 12.72 -12.27 13.00
N ASP A 536 13.17 -12.13 14.24
CA ASP A 536 14.32 -12.85 14.78
C ASP A 536 14.00 -14.32 15.13
N ASP A 537 12.75 -14.64 15.49
CA ASP A 537 12.31 -16.00 15.84
C ASP A 537 10.98 -16.44 15.18
N GLY A 538 10.31 -15.55 14.43
CA GLY A 538 9.04 -15.82 13.76
C GLY A 538 7.82 -15.87 14.67
N ARG A 539 7.95 -15.58 15.98
CA ARG A 539 6.81 -15.52 16.91
C ARG A 539 6.00 -14.25 16.70
N ARG A 540 4.75 -14.28 17.15
CA ARG A 540 3.92 -13.07 17.22
C ARG A 540 4.25 -12.28 18.48
N LEU A 541 4.17 -10.96 18.38
CA LEU A 541 4.13 -10.07 19.52
C LEU A 541 2.67 -9.62 19.69
N LEU A 542 1.99 -10.16 20.70
CA LEU A 542 0.61 -9.79 21.02
C LEU A 542 0.60 -8.48 21.81
N ILE A 543 -0.21 -7.52 21.35
CA ILE A 543 -0.39 -6.22 22.00
C ILE A 543 -1.88 -6.05 22.26
N SER A 544 -2.27 -6.07 23.53
CA SER A 544 -3.65 -5.87 23.98
C SER A 544 -3.65 -5.37 25.43
N ASN A 545 -4.65 -4.57 25.82
CA ASN A 545 -4.87 -4.27 27.23
C ASN A 545 -5.53 -5.43 27.99
N LEU A 546 -6.02 -6.45 27.29
CA LEU A 546 -6.62 -7.65 27.86
C LEU A 546 -5.51 -8.63 28.29
N ASP A 547 -5.63 -9.24 29.47
CA ASP A 547 -4.78 -10.38 29.83
C ASP A 547 -5.16 -11.55 28.94
N LEU A 548 -4.23 -11.98 28.10
CA LEU A 548 -4.45 -13.01 27.08
C LEU A 548 -4.35 -14.44 27.64
N ARG A 549 -4.49 -14.56 28.96
CA ARG A 549 -4.66 -15.80 29.73
C ARG A 549 -6.11 -15.93 30.17
N ARG A 550 -6.60 -17.17 30.21
CA ARG A 550 -7.82 -17.55 30.93
C ARG A 550 -7.41 -18.24 32.21
N LEU A 551 -7.70 -17.61 33.34
CA LEU A 551 -7.29 -18.10 34.65
C LEU A 551 -8.23 -19.25 35.04
N SER A 552 -7.66 -20.43 35.21
CA SER A 552 -8.41 -21.64 35.60
C SER A 552 -8.49 -21.73 37.13
N PRO A 553 -9.39 -22.56 37.70
CA PRO A 553 -9.40 -22.83 39.13
C PRO A 553 -8.01 -23.29 39.64
N PRO A 554 -7.69 -23.08 40.93
CA PRO A 554 -6.41 -23.47 41.49
C PRO A 554 -6.05 -24.94 41.19
N GLY A 555 -4.88 -25.18 40.61
CA GLY A 555 -4.38 -26.52 40.26
C GLY A 555 -4.50 -26.93 38.79
N GLN A 556 -5.07 -26.09 37.91
CA GLN A 556 -5.04 -26.27 36.46
C GLN A 556 -4.14 -25.24 35.78
N VAL A 557 -3.41 -25.65 34.75
CA VAL A 557 -2.55 -24.74 33.96
C VAL A 557 -3.44 -23.75 33.22
N PRO A 558 -3.27 -22.43 33.39
CA PRO A 558 -4.06 -21.43 32.69
C PRO A 558 -3.88 -21.59 31.17
N ARG A 559 -4.97 -21.41 30.43
CA ARG A 559 -4.92 -21.43 28.97
C ARG A 559 -4.47 -20.05 28.51
N ALA A 560 -3.40 -19.98 27.72
CA ALA A 560 -2.88 -18.71 27.20
C ALA A 560 -2.82 -18.70 25.68
N MET A 561 -3.07 -17.55 25.08
CA MET A 561 -2.99 -17.34 23.62
C MET A 561 -1.60 -17.60 23.04
N ALA A 562 -0.56 -17.52 23.87
CA ALA A 562 0.83 -17.80 23.47
C ALA A 562 1.11 -19.30 23.26
N HIS A 563 0.35 -20.20 23.89
CA HIS A 563 0.58 -21.64 23.78
C HIS A 563 0.04 -22.23 22.46
N THR A 564 0.75 -23.23 21.94
CA THR A 564 0.23 -24.06 20.84
C THR A 564 -0.98 -24.87 21.30
N ARG A 565 -1.96 -25.09 20.41
CA ARG A 565 -3.19 -25.88 20.70
C ARG A 565 -2.94 -27.31 21.21
N GLY A 566 -1.71 -27.83 21.09
CA GLY A 566 -1.33 -29.15 21.65
C GLY A 566 -1.55 -29.26 23.16
N SER A 567 -1.40 -28.16 23.91
CA SER A 567 -1.66 -28.15 25.35
C SER A 567 -3.15 -28.36 25.68
N ALA A 568 -4.07 -27.98 24.78
CA ALA A 568 -5.51 -28.19 24.96
C ALA A 568 -5.97 -29.65 24.72
N LEU A 569 -5.10 -30.51 24.18
CA LEU A 569 -5.37 -31.95 24.05
C LEU A 569 -5.07 -32.73 25.35
N SER A 570 -4.46 -32.06 26.34
CA SER A 570 -4.14 -32.63 27.66
C SER A 570 -5.36 -32.85 28.56
N ASP A 571 -6.53 -32.32 28.21
CA ASP A 571 -7.77 -32.41 29.02
C ASP A 571 -8.40 -33.82 29.06
N LYS A 572 -7.91 -34.78 28.26
CA LYS A 572 -8.47 -36.15 28.22
C LYS A 572 -7.83 -37.12 29.21
N GLY A 573 -7.71 -36.77 30.49
CA GLY A 573 -7.58 -37.75 31.61
C GLY A 573 -6.51 -38.86 31.52
N THR A 574 -5.56 -38.81 30.57
CA THR A 574 -4.59 -39.88 30.30
C THR A 574 -3.31 -39.76 31.13
N GLY A 575 -3.29 -38.93 32.18
CA GLY A 575 -2.16 -38.83 33.12
C GLY A 575 -0.85 -38.27 32.55
N GLY A 576 -0.81 -37.89 31.27
CA GLY A 576 0.34 -37.23 30.64
C GLY A 576 0.06 -35.75 30.41
N GLU A 577 0.73 -34.88 31.16
CA GLU A 577 0.80 -33.45 30.83
C GLU A 577 1.46 -33.30 29.46
N MET A 578 0.68 -33.01 28.41
CA MET A 578 1.26 -32.58 27.13
C MET A 578 1.77 -31.15 27.29
N ARG A 579 3.05 -31.02 27.65
CA ARG A 579 3.74 -29.73 27.71
C ARG A 579 3.79 -29.09 26.32
N PRO A 580 3.61 -27.77 26.21
CA PRO A 580 3.73 -27.08 24.93
C PRO A 580 5.16 -27.21 24.39
N TYR A 581 5.37 -27.89 23.26
CA TYR A 581 6.69 -28.00 22.63
C TYR A 581 7.19 -26.68 22.03
N SER A 582 6.31 -25.69 21.88
CA SER A 582 6.63 -24.39 21.29
C SER A 582 5.67 -23.31 21.76
N LEU A 583 6.21 -22.10 21.94
CA LEU A 583 5.45 -20.87 22.13
C LEU A 583 5.26 -20.19 20.77
N THR A 584 4.03 -19.78 20.49
CA THR A 584 3.64 -19.16 19.22
C THR A 584 3.59 -17.64 19.29
N ALA A 585 3.70 -17.08 20.49
CA ALA A 585 3.68 -15.65 20.72
C ALA A 585 4.40 -15.24 22.01
N THR A 586 4.73 -13.96 22.10
CA THR A 586 5.09 -13.21 23.30
C THR A 586 4.12 -12.04 23.47
N GLU A 587 4.01 -11.45 24.66
CA GLU A 587 3.09 -10.36 24.95
C GLU A 587 3.86 -9.07 25.28
N TYR A 588 3.49 -7.95 24.63
CA TYR A 588 4.20 -6.68 24.74
C TYR A 588 4.28 -6.17 26.18
N TYR A 589 3.14 -6.04 26.87
CA TYR A 589 3.14 -5.49 28.22
C TYR A 589 3.89 -6.38 29.22
N LYS A 590 3.86 -7.71 29.05
CA LYS A 590 4.64 -8.65 29.88
C LYS A 590 6.15 -8.56 29.60
N MET A 591 6.52 -8.25 28.35
CA MET A 591 7.90 -8.04 27.93
C MET A 591 8.48 -6.71 28.43
N PHE A 592 7.65 -5.68 28.63
CA PHE A 592 8.09 -4.33 29.04
C PHE A 592 7.67 -3.92 30.46
N ALA A 593 6.98 -4.79 31.21
CA ALA A 593 6.45 -4.49 32.55
C ALA A 593 7.48 -3.86 33.51
N GLU A 594 8.69 -4.42 33.63
CA GLU A 594 9.73 -3.91 34.51
C GLU A 594 10.26 -2.53 34.07
N GLN A 595 10.29 -2.28 32.76
CA GLN A 595 10.75 -1.02 32.18
C GLN A 595 9.71 0.10 32.37
N ASP A 596 8.43 -0.25 32.22
CA ASP A 596 7.32 0.70 32.31
C ASP A 596 7.04 1.14 33.77
N GLN A 597 7.37 0.32 34.77
CA GLN A 597 7.20 0.65 36.19
C GLN A 597 8.14 1.78 36.68
N GLY A 598 9.27 2.03 36.01
CA GLY A 598 10.30 3.00 36.43
C GLY A 598 10.23 4.39 35.78
N LEU A 599 9.33 4.60 34.81
CA LEU A 599 9.27 5.81 33.99
C LEU A 599 8.01 6.62 34.36
N GLN A 600 8.19 7.69 35.15
CA GLN A 600 7.17 8.72 35.32
C GLN A 600 7.57 10.03 34.60
N PRO A 601 6.64 10.65 33.84
CA PRO A 601 5.31 10.14 33.48
C PRO A 601 5.41 8.92 32.55
N ASP A 602 4.48 7.96 32.70
CA ASP A 602 4.33 6.83 31.77
C ASP A 602 4.13 7.41 30.35
N PRO A 603 5.05 7.19 29.40
CA PRO A 603 4.88 7.70 28.05
C PRO A 603 3.69 7.03 27.35
N GLY A 604 3.31 5.82 27.77
CA GLY A 604 2.21 5.00 27.27
C GLY A 604 2.36 4.65 25.79
N LEU A 605 2.26 3.36 25.43
CA LEU A 605 2.17 2.96 24.03
C LEU A 605 0.98 3.66 23.36
N LEU A 606 1.18 4.44 22.30
CA LEU A 606 0.09 5.05 21.56
C LEU A 606 -0.69 3.99 20.78
N LEU A 607 -1.99 4.23 20.59
CA LEU A 607 -2.81 3.37 19.74
C LEU A 607 -2.29 3.37 18.29
N SER A 608 -1.83 4.53 17.81
CA SER A 608 -1.15 4.67 16.52
C SER A 608 0.11 3.81 16.44
N THR A 609 0.92 3.75 17.50
CA THR A 609 2.16 2.97 17.53
C THR A 609 1.87 1.47 17.52
N ALA A 610 0.88 0.99 18.28
CA ALA A 610 0.46 -0.41 18.26
C ALA A 610 -0.06 -0.82 16.86
N ALA A 611 -0.88 0.03 16.24
CA ALA A 611 -1.33 -0.16 14.86
C ALA A 611 -0.16 -0.12 13.86
N ARG A 612 0.80 0.79 14.06
CA ARG A 612 2.00 0.95 13.22
C ARG A 612 2.87 -0.29 13.27
N MET A 613 3.08 -0.89 14.44
CA MET A 613 3.79 -2.17 14.59
C MET A 613 3.12 -3.26 13.76
N SER A 614 1.80 -3.39 13.85
CA SER A 614 0.99 -4.36 13.08
C SER A 614 1.03 -4.12 11.56
N ALA A 615 1.32 -2.88 11.14
CA ALA A 615 1.43 -2.44 9.74
C ALA A 615 2.88 -2.15 9.27
N SER A 616 3.88 -2.79 9.89
CA SER A 616 5.30 -2.67 9.52
C SER A 616 5.70 -3.52 8.31
N PHE A 617 5.26 -3.15 7.12
CA PHE A 617 5.63 -3.86 5.89
C PHE A 617 6.94 -3.29 5.32
N PRO A 618 8.11 -3.99 5.40
CA PRO A 618 9.44 -3.42 5.15
C PRO A 618 9.63 -2.69 3.81
N PHE A 619 8.87 -3.08 2.78
CA PHE A 619 8.87 -2.43 1.47
C PHE A 619 8.30 -1.00 1.49
N ILE A 620 7.45 -0.69 2.47
CA ILE A 620 6.74 0.60 2.60
C ILE A 620 7.17 1.31 3.89
N SER A 621 7.13 0.62 5.03
CA SER A 621 7.46 1.16 6.34
C SER A 621 8.53 0.26 6.99
N PRO A 622 9.55 0.81 7.66
CA PRO A 622 10.71 0.02 8.07
C PRO A 622 10.33 -0.99 9.17
N ALA A 623 11.09 -2.08 9.20
CA ALA A 623 11.20 -2.92 10.40
C ALA A 623 11.99 -2.15 11.45
N VAL A 624 11.46 -2.08 12.67
CA VAL A 624 12.03 -1.29 13.75
C VAL A 624 12.35 -2.22 14.92
N ASN A 625 13.50 -1.99 15.55
CA ASN A 625 13.89 -2.68 16.76
C ASN A 625 13.11 -2.18 17.96
N LEU A 626 12.62 -3.10 18.78
CA LEU A 626 12.11 -2.81 20.11
C LEU A 626 13.26 -2.64 21.11
N PRO A 627 13.09 -1.84 22.18
CA PRO A 627 14.11 -1.59 23.20
C PRO A 627 14.32 -2.80 24.12
N SER A 628 14.79 -3.91 23.54
CA SER A 628 14.95 -5.21 24.18
C SER A 628 16.39 -5.70 24.07
N ASP A 629 16.75 -6.67 24.91
CA ASP A 629 18.04 -7.35 24.88
C ASP A 629 17.84 -8.87 24.81
N PRO A 630 18.15 -9.52 23.67
CA PRO A 630 18.60 -8.93 22.39
C PRO A 630 17.53 -8.05 21.72
N PRO A 631 17.92 -7.10 20.83
CA PRO A 631 16.97 -6.27 20.08
C PRO A 631 16.10 -7.12 19.15
N LEU A 632 14.79 -7.03 19.30
CA LEU A 632 13.83 -7.74 18.44
C LEU A 632 13.20 -6.80 17.40
N ARG A 633 13.19 -7.23 16.14
CA ARG A 633 12.61 -6.49 15.01
C ARG A 633 11.16 -6.87 14.81
N VAL A 634 10.31 -5.85 14.69
CA VAL A 634 8.87 -6.03 14.48
C VAL A 634 8.49 -5.74 13.03
N VAL A 635 7.74 -6.65 12.41
CA VAL A 635 7.18 -6.52 11.07
C VAL A 635 5.66 -6.80 11.05
N ASP A 636 5.05 -6.47 9.92
CA ASP A 636 3.62 -6.59 9.64
C ASP A 636 3.03 -7.94 10.10
N ALA A 637 1.88 -7.89 10.77
CA ALA A 637 1.20 -9.08 11.27
C ALA A 637 0.87 -10.08 10.14
N GLY A 638 0.76 -9.60 8.90
CA GLY A 638 0.40 -10.41 7.74
C GLY A 638 1.46 -11.44 7.38
N TYR A 639 2.73 -11.25 7.78
CA TYR A 639 3.75 -12.29 7.62
C TYR A 639 3.41 -13.58 8.36
N TYR A 640 2.74 -13.47 9.51
CA TYR A 640 2.30 -14.63 10.28
C TYR A 640 0.87 -15.04 9.89
N ASP A 641 -0.09 -14.11 9.97
CA ASP A 641 -1.49 -14.33 9.60
C ASP A 641 -2.11 -13.03 9.05
N ASN A 642 -2.38 -13.01 7.74
CA ASN A 642 -2.96 -11.83 7.09
C ASN A 642 -4.45 -11.61 7.39
N TYR A 643 -5.16 -12.56 8.00
CA TYR A 643 -6.61 -12.45 8.24
C TYR A 643 -6.99 -12.23 9.71
N GLY A 644 -6.05 -12.40 10.66
CA GLY A 644 -6.32 -12.31 12.10
C GLY A 644 -7.11 -13.48 12.70
N VAL A 645 -7.57 -14.41 11.85
CA VAL A 645 -8.39 -15.56 12.25
C VAL A 645 -7.63 -16.46 13.20
N ASN A 646 -6.32 -16.56 13.10
CA ASN A 646 -5.52 -17.37 14.00
C ASN A 646 -5.60 -16.87 15.46
N VAL A 647 -5.52 -15.55 15.65
CA VAL A 647 -5.62 -14.89 16.96
C VAL A 647 -7.05 -14.98 17.48
N ALA A 648 -8.04 -14.66 16.64
CA ALA A 648 -9.45 -14.79 17.00
C ALA A 648 -9.82 -16.23 17.38
N ALA A 649 -9.38 -17.21 16.60
CA ALA A 649 -9.68 -18.62 16.84
C ALA A 649 -8.95 -19.18 18.07
N ALA A 650 -7.79 -18.61 18.43
CA ALA A 650 -7.13 -18.91 19.70
C ALA A 650 -7.94 -18.35 20.87
N TRP A 651 -8.40 -17.10 20.80
CA TRP A 651 -9.20 -16.47 21.86
C TRP A 651 -10.55 -17.17 22.05
N ILE A 652 -11.28 -17.46 20.96
CA ILE A 652 -12.54 -18.22 21.01
C ILE A 652 -12.31 -19.61 21.61
N GLY A 653 -11.29 -20.33 21.15
CA GLY A 653 -10.98 -21.67 21.64
C GLY A 653 -10.57 -21.70 23.11
N MET A 654 -9.87 -20.66 23.59
CA MET A 654 -9.49 -20.48 24.98
C MET A 654 -10.72 -20.29 25.89
N ASN A 655 -11.76 -19.62 25.40
CA ASN A 655 -12.98 -19.26 26.14
C ASN A 655 -14.19 -20.17 25.86
N ARG A 656 -14.00 -21.27 25.12
CA ARG A 656 -15.07 -22.09 24.53
C ARG A 656 -16.16 -22.58 25.51
N GLU A 657 -15.80 -23.00 26.73
CA GLU A 657 -16.76 -23.52 27.71
C GLU A 657 -17.68 -22.40 28.20
N TRP A 658 -17.10 -21.28 28.61
CA TRP A 658 -17.86 -20.11 29.05
C TRP A 658 -18.74 -19.54 27.96
N LEU A 659 -18.25 -19.53 26.71
CA LEU A 659 -19.05 -19.10 25.56
C LEU A 659 -20.26 -20.02 25.36
N ALA A 660 -20.07 -21.35 25.42
CA ALA A 660 -21.15 -22.32 25.30
C ALA A 660 -22.19 -22.19 26.44
N GLU A 661 -21.74 -21.82 27.63
CA GLU A 661 -22.60 -21.65 28.80
C GLU A 661 -23.40 -20.34 28.77
N ASN A 662 -22.78 -19.23 28.38
CA ASN A 662 -23.34 -17.89 28.58
C ASN A 662 -23.88 -17.23 27.30
N CYS A 663 -23.52 -17.71 26.12
CA CYS A 663 -23.96 -17.11 24.86
C CYS A 663 -25.03 -17.98 24.18
N SER A 664 -25.89 -17.35 23.36
CA SER A 664 -26.82 -18.05 22.46
C SER A 664 -26.22 -18.31 21.07
N GLY A 665 -24.99 -17.87 20.84
CA GLY A 665 -24.23 -18.11 19.62
C GLY A 665 -22.96 -17.26 19.55
N VAL A 666 -21.96 -17.74 18.83
CA VAL A 666 -20.69 -17.07 18.59
C VAL A 666 -20.52 -16.83 17.09
N LEU A 667 -20.38 -15.56 16.72
CA LEU A 667 -20.20 -15.11 15.35
C LEU A 667 -18.75 -14.67 15.11
N LEU A 668 -18.09 -15.28 14.13
CA LEU A 668 -16.81 -14.83 13.61
C LEU A 668 -17.02 -14.02 12.31
N VAL A 669 -16.97 -12.69 12.39
CA VAL A 669 -17.03 -11.81 11.22
C VAL A 669 -15.64 -11.68 10.61
N GLN A 670 -15.49 -11.96 9.32
CA GLN A 670 -14.24 -11.84 8.58
C GLN A 670 -14.38 -10.81 7.48
N ILE A 671 -13.67 -9.69 7.61
CA ILE A 671 -13.65 -8.59 6.65
C ILE A 671 -12.38 -8.70 5.82
N ARG A 672 -12.55 -8.98 4.53
CA ARG A 672 -11.46 -9.44 3.65
C ARG A 672 -11.26 -8.52 2.46
N ASP A 673 -10.01 -8.13 2.23
CA ASP A 673 -9.61 -7.23 1.15
C ASP A 673 -8.72 -7.92 0.08
N SER A 674 -8.09 -9.06 0.41
CA SER A 674 -6.81 -9.44 -0.22
C SER A 674 -6.80 -10.54 -1.28
N MET A 675 -7.91 -11.22 -1.64
CA MET A 675 -7.98 -12.07 -2.84
C MET A 675 -9.41 -12.38 -3.26
N ASN A 676 -9.68 -12.35 -4.57
CA ASN A 676 -10.97 -12.77 -5.09
C ASN A 676 -11.15 -14.28 -4.96
N ARG A 677 -12.41 -14.73 -4.88
CA ARG A 677 -12.75 -16.17 -4.81
C ARG A 677 -12.12 -17.00 -5.93
N ARG A 678 -11.95 -16.42 -7.13
CA ARG A 678 -11.25 -17.05 -8.26
C ARG A 678 -9.80 -17.41 -7.92
N GLU A 679 -9.07 -16.51 -7.28
CA GLU A 679 -7.66 -16.72 -6.95
C GLU A 679 -7.50 -17.73 -5.81
N ARG A 680 -8.53 -17.86 -4.97
CA ARG A 680 -8.56 -18.82 -3.86
C ARG A 680 -8.89 -20.24 -4.29
N LEU A 681 -9.85 -20.39 -5.21
CA LEU A 681 -10.37 -21.70 -5.61
C LEU A 681 -9.86 -22.18 -6.98
N GLY A 682 -9.33 -21.27 -7.80
CA GLY A 682 -8.91 -21.54 -9.17
C GLY A 682 -7.40 -21.61 -9.33
N TYR A 683 -6.97 -22.16 -10.46
CA TYR A 683 -5.57 -22.13 -10.87
C TYR A 683 -5.17 -20.74 -11.42
N PRO A 684 -3.86 -20.40 -11.35
CA PRO A 684 -3.32 -19.23 -12.03
C PRO A 684 -3.69 -19.21 -13.51
N THR A 685 -4.08 -18.06 -14.04
CA THR A 685 -4.38 -17.89 -15.47
C THR A 685 -3.10 -17.90 -16.30
N PRO A 686 -3.15 -18.39 -17.55
CA PRO A 686 -2.06 -18.19 -18.50
C PRO A 686 -1.74 -16.71 -18.62
N VAL A 687 -0.46 -16.37 -18.69
CA VAL A 687 -0.03 -15.00 -18.99
C VAL A 687 -0.45 -14.67 -20.42
N THR A 688 -1.11 -13.54 -20.61
CA THR A 688 -1.64 -13.12 -21.92
C THR A 688 -0.92 -11.90 -22.50
N SER A 689 -0.03 -11.26 -21.73
CA SER A 689 0.72 -10.10 -22.18
C SER A 689 2.09 -10.51 -22.74
N ALA A 690 2.50 -9.89 -23.85
CA ALA A 690 3.81 -10.12 -24.46
C ALA A 690 4.96 -9.84 -23.48
N MET A 691 4.84 -8.76 -22.68
CA MET A 691 5.81 -8.45 -21.63
C MET A 691 5.79 -9.51 -20.52
N GLY A 692 4.62 -10.03 -20.16
CA GLY A 692 4.49 -11.10 -19.17
C GLY A 692 5.19 -12.39 -19.62
N GLU A 693 5.07 -12.77 -20.90
CA GLU A 693 5.81 -13.92 -21.46
C GLU A 693 7.33 -13.72 -21.38
N VAL A 694 7.82 -12.50 -21.66
CA VAL A 694 9.24 -12.17 -21.48
C VAL A 694 9.63 -12.22 -20.00
N LEU A 695 8.81 -11.67 -19.11
CA LEU A 695 9.05 -11.68 -17.66
C LEU A 695 9.02 -13.09 -17.07
N LYS A 696 8.29 -14.05 -17.66
CA LYS A 696 8.38 -15.46 -17.27
C LYS A 696 9.80 -15.99 -17.36
N GLY A 697 10.58 -15.53 -18.34
CA GLY A 697 12.00 -15.89 -18.47
C GLY A 697 12.86 -15.48 -17.26
N PHE A 698 12.37 -14.57 -16.42
CA PHE A 698 13.03 -14.11 -15.19
C PHE A 698 12.46 -14.73 -13.92
N GLN A 699 11.58 -15.75 -14.02
CA GLN A 699 10.97 -16.42 -12.86
C GLN A 699 11.98 -16.94 -11.85
N PHE A 700 13.19 -17.33 -12.29
CA PHE A 700 14.27 -17.72 -11.38
C PHE A 700 14.57 -16.62 -10.33
N PHE A 701 14.52 -15.35 -10.73
CA PHE A 701 14.77 -14.22 -9.82
C PHE A 701 13.55 -13.83 -8.99
N THR A 702 12.32 -14.07 -9.48
CA THR A 702 11.09 -13.64 -8.80
C THR A 702 10.48 -14.74 -7.93
N SER A 703 10.83 -16.01 -8.12
CA SER A 703 10.19 -17.15 -7.42
C SER A 703 10.27 -17.06 -5.89
N VAL A 704 11.38 -16.55 -5.35
CA VAL A 704 11.54 -16.38 -3.89
C VAL A 704 10.57 -15.32 -3.37
N THR A 705 10.48 -14.17 -4.04
CA THR A 705 9.57 -13.09 -3.65
C THR A 705 8.11 -13.48 -3.86
N ASP A 706 7.81 -14.14 -4.98
CA ASP A 706 6.47 -14.61 -5.33
C ASP A 706 6.01 -15.68 -4.33
N GLY A 707 6.89 -16.61 -3.95
CA GLY A 707 6.62 -17.63 -2.93
C GLY A 707 6.37 -17.05 -1.55
N ILE A 708 7.15 -16.06 -1.11
CA ILE A 708 6.95 -15.37 0.18
C ILE A 708 5.61 -14.62 0.18
N LEU A 709 5.30 -13.89 -0.89
CA LEU A 709 4.03 -13.16 -1.00
C LEU A 709 2.83 -14.11 -1.08
N ALA A 710 2.93 -15.22 -1.81
CA ALA A 710 1.90 -16.25 -1.86
C ALA A 710 1.73 -16.94 -0.50
N ALA A 711 2.80 -17.24 0.22
CA ALA A 711 2.72 -17.82 1.57
C ALA A 711 2.00 -16.88 2.54
N ARG A 712 2.29 -15.57 2.48
CA ARG A 712 1.65 -14.53 3.30
C ARG A 712 0.11 -14.58 3.18
N VAL A 713 -0.41 -14.77 1.97
CA VAL A 713 -1.84 -14.69 1.68
C VAL A 713 -2.51 -16.07 1.65
N SER A 714 -2.00 -17.03 0.88
CA SER A 714 -2.65 -18.33 0.68
C SER A 714 -2.42 -19.31 1.83
N SER A 715 -1.19 -19.40 2.36
CA SER A 715 -0.87 -20.36 3.44
C SER A 715 -1.60 -20.01 4.74
N SER A 716 -1.66 -18.71 5.08
CA SER A 716 -2.43 -18.24 6.23
C SER A 716 -3.92 -18.59 6.09
N MET A 717 -4.51 -18.41 4.90
CA MET A 717 -5.90 -18.77 4.63
C MET A 717 -6.21 -20.26 4.86
N PHE A 718 -5.40 -21.18 4.32
CA PHE A 718 -5.64 -22.62 4.50
C PHE A 718 -5.60 -23.04 5.97
N ARG A 719 -4.62 -22.53 6.72
CA ARG A 719 -4.51 -22.77 8.15
C ARG A 719 -5.71 -22.19 8.90
N ASN A 720 -6.16 -20.99 8.52
CA ASN A 720 -7.28 -20.31 9.15
C ASN A 720 -8.59 -21.08 8.92
N ASP A 721 -8.84 -21.57 7.70
CA ASP A 721 -10.04 -22.38 7.39
C ASP A 721 -10.06 -23.67 8.22
N ALA A 722 -8.91 -24.35 8.38
CA ALA A 722 -8.79 -25.51 9.26
C ALA A 722 -9.06 -25.17 10.74
N GLN A 723 -8.62 -24.00 11.20
CA GLN A 723 -8.85 -23.56 12.58
C GLN A 723 -10.32 -23.22 12.87
N VAL A 724 -11.01 -22.61 11.91
CA VAL A 724 -12.44 -22.31 11.98
C VAL A 724 -13.26 -23.60 11.95
N ALA A 725 -12.92 -24.54 11.07
CA ALA A 725 -13.56 -25.86 11.03
C ALA A 725 -13.43 -26.59 12.39
N ALA A 726 -12.22 -26.60 12.96
CA ALA A 726 -11.99 -27.20 14.27
C ALA A 726 -12.80 -26.53 15.40
N LEU A 727 -13.01 -25.22 15.36
CA LEU A 727 -13.89 -24.55 16.33
C LEU A 727 -15.35 -24.94 16.15
N SER A 728 -15.81 -25.08 14.91
CA SER A 728 -17.17 -25.56 14.62
C SER A 728 -17.39 -26.95 15.21
N ASP A 729 -16.43 -27.86 15.05
CA ASP A 729 -16.51 -29.21 15.65
C ASP A 729 -16.52 -29.17 17.18
N VAL A 730 -15.70 -28.32 17.79
CA VAL A 730 -15.64 -28.14 19.25
C VAL A 730 -16.98 -27.65 19.79
N PHE A 731 -17.56 -26.60 19.21
CA PHE A 731 -18.85 -26.09 19.67
C PHE A 731 -20.00 -27.04 19.37
N ALA A 732 -20.01 -27.71 18.21
CA ALA A 732 -20.99 -28.75 17.93
C ALA A 732 -20.94 -29.89 18.97
N GLY A 733 -19.74 -30.21 19.47
CA GLY A 733 -19.55 -31.16 20.57
C GLY A 733 -20.15 -30.67 21.90
N LEU A 734 -19.91 -29.40 22.24
CA LEU A 734 -20.31 -28.77 23.51
C LEU A 734 -21.81 -28.45 23.56
N THR A 735 -22.38 -27.87 22.50
CA THR A 735 -23.76 -27.34 22.49
C THR A 735 -24.75 -28.26 21.77
N LYS A 736 -24.25 -29.30 21.08
CA LYS A 736 -25.06 -30.18 20.20
C LYS A 736 -25.76 -29.42 19.07
N ASN A 737 -25.30 -28.22 18.75
CA ASN A 737 -25.83 -27.39 17.67
C ASN A 737 -24.68 -26.82 16.83
N ARG A 738 -24.60 -27.23 15.55
CA ARG A 738 -23.57 -26.73 14.62
C ARG A 738 -23.75 -25.25 14.28
N ALA A 739 -24.97 -24.72 14.36
CA ALA A 739 -25.25 -23.31 14.11
C ALA A 739 -24.83 -22.40 15.28
N PHE A 740 -24.44 -22.96 16.43
CA PHE A 740 -23.97 -22.17 17.58
C PHE A 740 -22.76 -21.31 17.23
N PHE A 741 -21.78 -21.89 16.52
CA PHE A 741 -20.61 -21.16 16.02
C PHE A 741 -20.73 -20.98 14.51
N THR A 742 -20.84 -19.74 14.06
CA THR A 742 -20.95 -19.41 12.63
C THR A 742 -19.93 -18.36 12.23
N THR A 743 -19.70 -18.23 10.92
CA THR A 743 -18.81 -17.22 10.36
C THR A 743 -19.47 -16.48 9.21
N ALA A 744 -19.30 -15.16 9.17
CA ALA A 744 -19.78 -14.29 8.12
C ALA A 744 -18.58 -13.66 7.39
N PHE A 745 -18.55 -13.72 6.07
CA PHE A 745 -17.45 -13.20 5.25
C PHE A 745 -17.90 -11.97 4.46
N PHE A 746 -17.21 -10.85 4.60
CA PHE A 746 -17.44 -9.67 3.76
C PHE A 746 -16.21 -9.44 2.89
N GLU A 747 -16.32 -9.82 1.62
CA GLU A 747 -15.23 -9.71 0.65
C GLU A 747 -15.30 -8.33 0.01
N ASN A 748 -14.16 -7.66 -0.12
CA ASN A 748 -14.08 -6.41 -0.85
C ASN A 748 -14.28 -6.69 -2.34
N SER A 749 -15.54 -6.62 -2.76
CA SER A 749 -15.97 -6.76 -4.13
C SER A 749 -15.97 -5.44 -4.88
N ALA A 750 -15.30 -4.40 -4.35
CA ALA A 750 -15.19 -3.10 -4.99
C ALA A 750 -14.56 -3.28 -6.36
N ASN A 751 -15.42 -3.28 -7.35
CA ASN A 751 -15.04 -3.17 -8.72
C ASN A 751 -15.06 -1.68 -9.03
N VAL A 752 -14.01 -1.13 -9.62
CA VAL A 752 -13.98 0.28 -10.01
C VAL A 752 -14.80 0.49 -11.30
N THR A 753 -16.04 0.01 -11.25
CA THR A 753 -17.05 0.00 -12.29
C THR A 753 -18.18 0.80 -11.73
N ILE A 754 -18.15 2.08 -12.07
CA ILE A 754 -18.99 3.07 -11.44
C ILE A 754 -20.34 2.98 -12.12
N ASP A 755 -21.30 2.41 -11.40
CA ASP A 755 -22.70 2.47 -11.72
C ASP A 755 -23.24 3.86 -11.36
N GLU A 756 -24.00 4.50 -12.26
CA GLU A 756 -24.57 5.83 -12.00
C GLU A 756 -25.75 5.77 -11.03
N ASP A 757 -26.41 4.61 -10.93
CA ASP A 757 -27.55 4.39 -10.05
C ASP A 757 -27.10 3.74 -8.73
N LEU A 758 -27.23 4.49 -7.63
CA LEU A 758 -26.85 4.08 -6.28
C LEU A 758 -27.61 2.85 -5.79
N GLU A 759 -28.80 2.60 -6.33
CA GLU A 759 -29.68 1.50 -5.95
C GLU A 759 -29.69 0.39 -7.01
N ARG A 760 -28.72 0.36 -7.92
CA ARG A 760 -28.66 -0.69 -8.93
C ARG A 760 -28.05 -1.98 -8.39
N TRP A 761 -28.76 -3.08 -8.65
CA TRP A 761 -28.32 -4.43 -8.30
C TRP A 761 -27.11 -4.87 -9.15
N PRO A 762 -26.21 -5.74 -8.61
CA PRO A 762 -25.09 -6.27 -9.37
C PRO A 762 -25.47 -6.90 -10.72
N ASN A 763 -24.75 -6.50 -11.77
CA ASN A 763 -24.92 -6.96 -13.15
C ASN A 763 -26.32 -6.76 -13.79
N ASP A 764 -27.06 -5.72 -13.37
CA ASP A 764 -28.42 -5.49 -13.88
C ASP A 764 -28.48 -4.80 -15.26
N GLN A 765 -27.50 -5.04 -16.14
CA GLN A 765 -27.37 -4.31 -17.39
C GLN A 765 -28.48 -4.63 -18.43
N GLN A 766 -29.34 -3.63 -18.66
CA GLN A 766 -29.87 -3.25 -19.97
C GLN A 766 -28.93 -2.27 -20.72
N ALA A 767 -27.76 -1.92 -20.17
CA ALA A 767 -26.80 -1.02 -20.82
C ALA A 767 -25.84 -1.79 -21.75
N SER A 768 -25.75 -1.34 -23.00
CA SER A 768 -25.03 -1.88 -24.16
C SER A 768 -23.49 -2.00 -24.06
N THR A 769 -22.89 -2.08 -22.87
CA THR A 769 -21.43 -2.01 -22.70
C THR A 769 -20.77 -3.36 -22.45
N ASP A 770 -19.87 -3.75 -23.34
CA ASP A 770 -19.06 -4.96 -23.21
C ASP A 770 -18.21 -4.92 -21.91
N PRO A 771 -18.41 -5.88 -20.98
CA PRO A 771 -17.63 -5.97 -19.74
C PRO A 771 -16.12 -6.11 -19.95
N SER A 772 -15.67 -6.54 -21.13
CA SER A 772 -14.25 -6.66 -21.49
C SER A 772 -13.51 -5.31 -21.53
N GLN A 773 -14.25 -4.21 -21.71
CA GLN A 773 -13.72 -2.85 -21.81
C GLN A 773 -13.60 -2.16 -20.45
N ILE A 774 -14.16 -2.75 -19.41
CA ILE A 774 -14.20 -2.19 -18.07
C ILE A 774 -12.86 -2.49 -17.37
N ALA A 775 -12.16 -1.44 -16.93
CA ALA A 775 -10.88 -1.57 -16.23
C ALA A 775 -11.11 -2.10 -14.81
N THR A 776 -11.14 -3.42 -14.65
CA THR A 776 -11.10 -4.06 -13.33
C THR A 776 -9.66 -4.13 -12.85
N THR A 777 -9.15 -3.03 -12.31
CA THR A 777 -7.81 -2.97 -11.73
C THR A 777 -7.89 -3.42 -10.28
N GLN A 778 -7.60 -4.71 -10.06
CA GLN A 778 -7.38 -5.24 -8.72
C GLN A 778 -6.00 -4.79 -8.27
N VAL A 779 -5.97 -4.06 -7.17
CA VAL A 779 -4.72 -3.59 -6.57
C VAL A 779 -4.61 -4.21 -5.19
N ALA A 780 -3.58 -5.04 -4.98
CA ALA A 780 -3.34 -5.68 -3.69
C ALA A 780 -2.95 -4.66 -2.60
N MET A 781 -2.49 -3.47 -3.00
CA MET A 781 -2.13 -2.34 -2.14
C MET A 781 -2.30 -1.00 -2.86
N SER A 782 -3.17 -0.12 -2.37
CA SER A 782 -3.33 1.25 -2.92
C SER A 782 -2.48 2.25 -2.14
N TRP A 783 -1.69 3.09 -2.84
CA TRP A 783 -0.89 4.18 -2.23
C TRP A 783 -1.74 5.35 -1.74
N TYR A 784 -2.88 5.56 -2.38
CA TYR A 784 -3.94 6.44 -1.92
C TYR A 784 -5.25 5.80 -2.38
N LEU A 785 -6.34 6.12 -1.70
CA LEU A 785 -7.65 5.60 -2.08
C LEU A 785 -8.35 6.55 -3.03
N THR A 786 -8.66 6.08 -4.24
CA THR A 786 -9.36 6.91 -5.24
C THR A 786 -10.81 7.17 -4.82
N VAL A 787 -11.43 8.23 -5.35
CA VAL A 787 -12.86 8.51 -5.08
C VAL A 787 -13.72 7.36 -5.63
N ALA A 788 -13.33 6.82 -6.78
CA ALA A 788 -14.01 5.69 -7.39
C ALA A 788 -13.92 4.41 -6.55
N GLU A 789 -12.76 4.12 -5.96
CA GLU A 789 -12.56 2.98 -5.05
C GLU A 789 -13.39 3.14 -3.77
N GLN A 790 -13.44 4.35 -3.20
CA GLN A 790 -14.29 4.66 -2.03
C GLN A 790 -15.76 4.37 -2.32
N LEU A 791 -16.29 4.94 -3.41
CA LEU A 791 -17.68 4.72 -3.81
C LEU A 791 -17.97 3.26 -4.14
N ALA A 792 -17.02 2.55 -4.75
CA ALA A 792 -17.18 1.13 -5.04
C ALA A 792 -17.21 0.28 -3.77
N MET A 793 -16.40 0.61 -2.75
CA MET A 793 -16.42 -0.06 -1.44
C MET A 793 -17.69 0.25 -0.67
N ASP A 794 -18.13 1.51 -0.64
CA ASP A 794 -19.40 1.91 -0.03
C ASP A 794 -20.60 1.14 -0.61
N ARG A 795 -20.50 0.72 -1.88
CA ARG A 795 -21.55 -0.02 -2.62
C ARG A 795 -21.30 -1.52 -2.70
N ALA A 796 -20.23 -2.04 -2.07
CA ALA A 796 -19.86 -3.44 -2.15
C ALA A 796 -20.83 -4.36 -1.39
N ILE A 797 -21.66 -3.80 -0.49
CA ILE A 797 -22.82 -4.45 0.10
C ILE A 797 -24.08 -3.74 -0.43
N PRO A 798 -24.84 -4.34 -1.35
CA PRO A 798 -26.12 -3.79 -1.82
C PRO A 798 -27.08 -3.42 -0.67
N SER A 799 -27.92 -2.41 -0.89
CA SER A 799 -28.98 -2.03 0.05
C SER A 799 -30.25 -2.85 -0.17
N ASP A 800 -31.13 -2.88 0.83
CA ASP A 800 -32.45 -3.50 0.68
C ASP A 800 -33.28 -2.78 -0.40
N ALA A 801 -33.22 -1.45 -0.48
CA ALA A 801 -33.83 -0.66 -1.56
C ALA A 801 -33.36 -1.09 -2.96
N ALA A 802 -32.06 -1.41 -3.12
CA ALA A 802 -31.54 -1.92 -4.37
C ALA A 802 -32.08 -3.31 -4.73
N ALA A 803 -32.29 -4.17 -3.72
CA ALA A 803 -32.91 -5.49 -3.91
C ALA A 803 -34.39 -5.37 -4.31
N GLU A 804 -35.14 -4.51 -3.63
CA GLU A 804 -36.56 -4.24 -3.91
C GLU A 804 -36.76 -3.68 -5.30
N LYS A 805 -35.92 -2.71 -5.70
CA LYS A 805 -35.96 -2.12 -7.04
C LYS A 805 -35.72 -3.13 -8.16
N ALA A 806 -34.79 -4.07 -7.96
CA ALA A 806 -34.41 -5.04 -8.99
C ALA A 806 -35.34 -6.25 -9.09
N PHE A 807 -35.89 -6.74 -7.98
CA PHE A 807 -36.64 -8.01 -7.95
C PHE A 807 -38.10 -7.88 -7.51
N GLY A 808 -38.51 -6.70 -7.04
CA GLY A 808 -39.78 -6.48 -6.35
C GLY A 808 -39.81 -7.15 -4.97
N ASN A 809 -40.98 -7.18 -4.34
CA ASN A 809 -41.16 -7.75 -2.99
C ASN A 809 -41.63 -9.22 -3.02
N VAL A 810 -42.19 -9.69 -4.13
CA VAL A 810 -42.72 -11.05 -4.28
C VAL A 810 -41.63 -12.00 -4.79
N ASP A 811 -41.44 -13.13 -4.11
CA ASP A 811 -40.43 -14.16 -4.39
C ASP A 811 -39.00 -13.61 -4.54
N GLN A 812 -38.71 -12.52 -3.83
CA GLN A 812 -37.45 -11.78 -3.97
C GLN A 812 -36.23 -12.68 -3.72
N LYS A 813 -36.28 -13.52 -2.67
CA LYS A 813 -35.20 -14.45 -2.33
C LYS A 813 -34.89 -15.43 -3.46
N THR A 814 -35.92 -16.05 -4.04
CA THR A 814 -35.77 -17.01 -5.14
C THR A 814 -35.12 -16.34 -6.36
N LYS A 815 -35.63 -15.18 -6.77
CA LYS A 815 -35.08 -14.42 -7.91
C LYS A 815 -33.63 -13.99 -7.68
N ARG A 816 -33.28 -13.56 -6.47
CA ARG A 816 -31.90 -13.20 -6.10
C ARG A 816 -30.96 -14.40 -6.22
N VAL A 817 -31.35 -15.55 -5.68
CA VAL A 817 -30.55 -16.79 -5.74
C VAL A 817 -30.39 -17.29 -7.18
N GLU A 818 -31.44 -17.21 -8.01
CA GLU A 818 -31.36 -17.52 -9.44
C GLU A 818 -30.36 -16.61 -10.17
N ARG A 819 -30.44 -15.28 -9.95
CA ARG A 819 -29.51 -14.30 -10.54
C ARG A 819 -28.07 -14.54 -10.10
N LEU A 820 -27.88 -14.88 -8.83
CA LEU A 820 -26.58 -15.19 -8.25
C LEU A 820 -25.96 -16.46 -8.89
N ASN A 821 -26.76 -17.51 -9.07
CA ASN A 821 -26.33 -18.74 -9.74
C ASN A 821 -26.03 -18.50 -11.22
N ALA A 822 -26.81 -17.66 -11.91
CA ALA A 822 -26.54 -17.25 -13.28
C ALA A 822 -25.18 -16.54 -13.40
N LEU A 823 -24.87 -15.60 -12.49
CA LEU A 823 -23.57 -14.91 -12.44
C LEU A 823 -22.40 -15.87 -12.24
N LYS A 824 -22.53 -16.79 -11.28
CA LYS A 824 -21.51 -17.81 -11.01
C LYS A 824 -21.24 -18.67 -12.24
N ASN A 825 -22.31 -19.12 -12.90
CA ASN A 825 -22.22 -19.97 -14.08
C ASN A 825 -21.62 -19.22 -15.29
N GLU A 826 -21.98 -17.95 -15.48
CA GLU A 826 -21.41 -17.11 -16.54
C GLU A 826 -19.92 -16.85 -16.31
N ALA A 827 -19.53 -16.53 -15.07
CA ALA A 827 -18.12 -16.34 -14.70
C ALA A 827 -17.32 -17.62 -14.94
N PHE A 828 -17.86 -18.78 -14.57
CA PHE A 828 -17.19 -20.06 -14.78
C PHE A 828 -17.02 -20.41 -16.26
N LYS A 829 -18.03 -20.15 -17.10
CA LYS A 829 -17.98 -20.39 -18.55
C LYS A 829 -17.05 -19.43 -19.29
N THR A 830 -16.83 -18.22 -18.77
CA THR A 830 -16.03 -17.17 -19.43
C THR A 830 -14.53 -17.32 -19.19
N VAL A 831 -13.95 -18.49 -19.50
CA VAL A 831 -12.51 -18.74 -19.30
C VAL A 831 -11.64 -18.00 -20.33
N TRP A 832 -12.16 -17.83 -21.55
CA TRP A 832 -11.43 -17.28 -22.69
C TRP A 832 -11.25 -15.75 -22.65
N ALA A 833 -11.94 -15.06 -21.73
CA ALA A 833 -11.89 -13.61 -21.57
C ALA A 833 -11.63 -13.22 -20.11
N PRO A 834 -10.35 -13.23 -19.65
CA PRO A 834 -9.99 -13.06 -18.24
C PRO A 834 -10.53 -11.78 -17.58
N ARG A 835 -10.61 -10.67 -18.33
CA ARG A 835 -11.17 -9.40 -17.82
C ARG A 835 -12.67 -9.48 -17.53
N ARG A 836 -13.43 -10.01 -18.49
CA ARG A 836 -14.86 -10.24 -18.31
C ARG A 836 -15.12 -11.24 -17.18
N GLN A 837 -14.29 -12.28 -17.09
CA GLN A 837 -14.36 -13.25 -16.00
C GLN A 837 -14.16 -12.58 -14.63
N ALA A 838 -13.12 -11.76 -14.48
CA ALA A 838 -12.83 -11.04 -13.24
C ALA A 838 -13.98 -10.10 -12.86
N TYR A 839 -14.53 -9.37 -13.84
CA TYR A 839 -15.72 -8.53 -13.65
C TYR A 839 -16.92 -9.32 -13.11
N LEU A 840 -17.26 -10.46 -13.75
CA LEU A 840 -18.40 -11.29 -13.34
C LEU A 840 -18.22 -11.85 -11.93
N TYR A 841 -17.01 -12.27 -11.56
CA TYR A 841 -16.71 -12.71 -10.20
C TYR A 841 -16.86 -11.57 -9.17
N LEU A 842 -16.49 -10.33 -9.52
CA LEU A 842 -16.70 -9.18 -8.63
C LEU A 842 -18.20 -8.86 -8.45
N GLN A 843 -18.99 -8.91 -9.52
CA GLN A 843 -20.46 -8.74 -9.40
C GLN A 843 -21.09 -9.87 -8.58
N TYR A 844 -20.63 -11.10 -8.77
CA TYR A 844 -21.05 -12.24 -7.97
C TYR A 844 -20.73 -12.02 -6.48
N GLU A 845 -19.51 -11.62 -6.11
CA GLU A 845 -19.16 -11.36 -4.72
C GLU A 845 -19.95 -10.18 -4.12
N ARG A 846 -20.25 -9.14 -4.91
CA ARG A 846 -21.11 -8.02 -4.49
C ARG A 846 -22.52 -8.50 -4.14
N ALA A 847 -23.10 -9.37 -4.97
CA ALA A 847 -24.39 -9.99 -4.69
C ALA A 847 -24.31 -10.97 -3.50
N MET A 848 -23.22 -11.75 -3.39
CA MET A 848 -22.99 -12.64 -2.25
C MET A 848 -22.90 -11.89 -0.93
N ASN A 849 -22.26 -10.72 -0.89
CA ASN A 849 -22.19 -9.92 0.34
C ASN A 849 -23.59 -9.56 0.88
N TYR A 850 -24.55 -9.30 -0.02
CA TYR A 850 -25.95 -9.11 0.38
C TYR A 850 -26.55 -10.39 0.94
N GLU A 851 -26.44 -11.53 0.25
CA GLU A 851 -26.98 -12.81 0.75
C GLU A 851 -26.34 -13.25 2.07
N ARG A 852 -25.05 -12.95 2.28
CA ARG A 852 -24.36 -13.19 3.55
C ARG A 852 -24.92 -12.29 4.66
N LEU A 853 -25.25 -11.04 4.35
CA LEU A 853 -25.94 -10.15 5.30
C LEU A 853 -27.33 -10.69 5.63
N GLN A 854 -28.12 -11.11 4.65
CA GLN A 854 -29.46 -11.69 4.89
C GLN A 854 -29.38 -12.98 5.73
N SER A 855 -28.43 -13.87 5.41
CA SER A 855 -28.19 -15.08 6.21
C SER A 855 -27.78 -14.77 7.64
N LEU A 856 -27.01 -13.69 7.83
CA LEU A 856 -26.62 -13.21 9.14
C LEU A 856 -27.83 -12.67 9.92
N LYS A 857 -28.71 -11.89 9.29
CA LYS A 857 -29.99 -11.44 9.89
C LYS A 857 -30.83 -12.64 10.36
N ASP A 858 -30.99 -13.65 9.51
CA ASP A 858 -31.72 -14.89 9.83
C ASP A 858 -31.12 -15.67 11.01
N TRP A 859 -29.78 -15.68 11.11
CA TRP A 859 -29.07 -16.35 12.21
C TRP A 859 -29.15 -15.57 13.51
N TRP A 860 -29.09 -14.23 13.45
CA TRP A 860 -29.07 -13.34 14.60
C TRP A 860 -30.32 -13.48 15.48
N GLY A 861 -31.49 -13.54 14.84
CA GLY A 861 -32.78 -13.63 15.54
C GLY A 861 -33.14 -15.00 16.15
N LYS A 862 -32.25 -16.01 16.05
CA LYS A 862 -32.52 -17.38 16.56
C LYS A 862 -31.62 -17.69 17.76
N ASP A 863 -32.16 -18.33 18.80
CA ASP A 863 -31.35 -18.89 19.88
C ASP A 863 -30.72 -20.23 19.45
N HIS A 864 -29.39 -20.32 19.53
CA HIS A 864 -28.63 -21.52 19.16
C HIS A 864 -28.07 -22.28 20.37
N SER A 865 -28.40 -21.86 21.60
CA SER A 865 -27.94 -22.50 22.83
C SER A 865 -28.57 -23.89 23.08
N SER A 866 -29.70 -24.19 22.44
CA SER A 866 -30.45 -25.44 22.61
C SER A 866 -30.42 -26.36 21.37
N PRO A 867 -30.40 -27.69 21.54
CA PRO A 867 -30.31 -28.65 20.42
C PRO A 867 -31.53 -28.71 19.49
N ALA A 868 -32.65 -28.06 19.86
CA ALA A 868 -33.90 -28.07 19.09
C ALA A 868 -33.84 -27.25 17.79
N ALA A 869 -32.81 -26.42 17.57
CA ALA A 869 -32.67 -25.60 16.36
C ALA A 869 -32.21 -26.38 15.11
N ASN A 870 -31.95 -27.69 15.22
CA ASN A 870 -31.33 -28.54 14.20
C ASN A 870 -32.18 -28.84 12.94
N LEU A 871 -33.40 -28.31 12.79
CA LEU A 871 -34.32 -28.76 11.73
C LEU A 871 -34.43 -27.85 10.48
N ALA A 872 -33.71 -26.73 10.39
CA ALA A 872 -33.97 -25.78 9.29
C ALA A 872 -32.74 -25.12 8.61
N ILE A 873 -31.50 -25.49 8.93
CA ILE A 873 -30.31 -24.81 8.35
C ILE A 873 -29.29 -25.85 7.88
N THR A 874 -29.66 -26.59 6.85
CA THR A 874 -28.72 -27.29 5.96
C THR A 874 -29.16 -27.02 4.53
N GLU A 875 -28.75 -25.87 4.00
CA GLU A 875 -28.53 -25.62 2.57
C GLU A 875 -27.62 -24.41 2.38
#